data_AF-A0A957Y453-F1
#
_entry.id   AF-A0A957Y453-F1
#
_cell.length_a   1.000
_cell.length_b   1.000
_cell.length_c   1.000
_cell.angle_alpha   90.00
_cell.angle_beta   90.00
_cell.angle_gamma   90.00
#
_symmetry.space_group_name_H-M   'P 1'
#
loop_
_entity.id
_entity.type
_entity.pdbx_description
1 polymer ?
#
loop_
_entity_poly.entity_id
_entity_poly.type
_entity_poly.pdbx_seq_one_letter_code
_entity_poly.pdbx_strand_id
1 'polypeptide(L)'
;MEAQPRAGSQPGSRAVQERGRVGPSRAGYRAVRERWLMGVRVGILALNDPRRGLWRDAEALLWALQAPSLRHGGAEPASVTLFPIARLRQAEQGAKAEASRVPCNSAVAPGTPLSQWLAELDVLVVCEVLLPSLFAQARQQGVRVVYVPNLEWATAPGGVPGWCKRVRESGCQVWAKSAQIAAALAGQHLESDLVPWSIPDPVRRDRCARPIGPVTFLLNAGMGGWRQRRGVDIALRAFALVRHSSQDIALLVKTIKPLARYAPADLLDTPGLRVVEGLLSRPDLMALHEEADAVLYPSRWEGFGLSLLEALHAGLPVLATDGWPMNELVEHGHNGLLAAADQVGMVRLAAHWECDPQALAAAMLRFSDDPELRRRLTCPEPAELASRQQRFILRVRELLLQEEAPRVVLFRPRSKSGWRRSEEYWADALRMHGYQVEVGHYEDSTAHKRSLLARPHDFVLVGKAPPAVLAALRPMTAAPLVLWHHDLCWPRRRWVEQAAPLVDLLAVPESGLADQLPGVRTPVLTLLPGAKVDGNRGPGRRPASLPEADEGPDVVFLGNACRAGSRIQLLQALNRRFDVQVYGANWSRSGIPSNAPVWGKAAAAVLRRARLVLSVSYSASTPHYTSNRLFNSCGAGACVVAERYPGIDEHYPAEAVARFADIQECSDIVASLLVDPARRASMRAAGEDHTWRTHTWADRVAELLAAVSELPSPAATSLLVRSAQQWDQRARRLGPRAVGYYRWDERRFQAESAVWWQRLSQYLEAYRKPSHDTLLDFGCGSGRFTARLARTGFNVVGADPAPAMAALARRQVGRSARIVRLLPGAPLPFESGQFDGLWVCTVLQHVPDEAIKAVVGELRRVVRPGGLVLLCENTQSGLGRTSNSGHVVFRTADEYAAFFPGVAVTEEFVSEGERHTVLVGYLREV
;
A
#
# COMPACT_ATOMS: atom_id res chain seq x y z
N MET A 1 -50.98 -0.55 52.59
CA MET A 1 -51.59 -0.44 51.24
C MET A 1 -50.66 0.45 50.42
N GLU A 2 -49.49 -0.04 49.98
CA GLU A 2 -49.27 -0.97 48.85
C GLU A 2 -49.84 -0.41 47.54
N ALA A 3 -49.11 -0.30 46.42
CA ALA A 3 -47.74 -0.71 46.11
C ALA A 3 -47.20 0.11 44.92
N GLN A 4 -45.88 0.26 44.89
CA GLN A 4 -45.05 0.74 43.77
C GLN A 4 -43.90 -0.27 43.54
N PRO A 5 -43.08 -0.16 42.47
CA PRO A 5 -42.77 -1.24 41.54
C PRO A 5 -41.43 -1.95 41.82
N ARG A 6 -41.18 -3.12 41.19
CA ARG A 6 -39.87 -3.79 41.20
C ARG A 6 -39.50 -4.47 39.89
N ALA A 7 -38.19 -4.45 39.66
CA ALA A 7 -37.43 -5.17 38.64
C ALA A 7 -37.16 -6.64 39.01
N GLY A 8 -36.90 -7.46 37.98
CA GLY A 8 -35.86 -8.50 37.93
C GLY A 8 -36.19 -9.92 38.40
N SER A 9 -36.11 -10.89 37.47
CA SER A 9 -35.40 -12.18 37.65
C SER A 9 -35.51 -13.07 36.41
N GLN A 10 -34.38 -13.57 35.87
CA GLN A 10 -34.32 -14.81 35.07
C GLN A 10 -34.61 -16.03 35.97
N PRO A 11 -35.11 -17.17 35.45
CA PRO A 11 -34.22 -18.24 34.95
C PRO A 11 -34.79 -19.11 33.81
N GLY A 12 -33.92 -19.84 33.09
CA GLY A 12 -34.32 -21.07 32.37
C GLY A 12 -33.68 -21.34 31.02
N SER A 13 -32.44 -21.84 31.02
CA SER A 13 -31.80 -22.51 29.89
C SER A 13 -32.58 -23.75 29.42
N ARG A 14 -32.94 -23.86 28.13
CA ARG A 14 -33.20 -25.15 27.46
C ARG A 14 -33.01 -25.06 25.94
N ALA A 15 -31.94 -25.72 25.50
CA ALA A 15 -31.74 -26.42 24.22
C ALA A 15 -32.21 -25.75 22.90
N VAL A 16 -31.27 -25.12 22.21
CA VAL A 16 -31.32 -24.97 20.75
C VAL A 16 -31.05 -26.35 20.14
N GLN A 17 -32.08 -26.98 19.57
CA GLN A 17 -31.95 -28.16 18.72
C GLN A 17 -31.22 -27.79 17.43
N GLU A 18 -30.09 -28.44 17.21
CA GLU A 18 -29.37 -28.50 15.93
C GLU A 18 -30.30 -28.99 14.82
N ARG A 19 -30.53 -28.16 13.78
CA ARG A 19 -31.05 -28.62 12.49
C ARG A 19 -29.94 -28.61 11.45
N GLY A 20 -29.41 -29.81 11.21
CA GLY A 20 -28.93 -30.34 9.93
C GLY A 20 -28.15 -29.42 9.00
N ARG A 21 -26.86 -29.20 9.28
CA ARG A 21 -25.86 -28.94 8.23
C ARG A 21 -25.54 -30.27 7.55
N VAL A 22 -26.00 -30.48 6.32
CA VAL A 22 -25.43 -31.52 5.45
C VAL A 22 -24.05 -31.03 5.01
N GLY A 23 -23.04 -31.32 5.83
CA GLY A 23 -21.63 -31.09 5.49
C GLY A 23 -21.11 -32.14 4.51
N PRO A 24 -20.16 -31.81 3.63
CA PRO A 24 -19.54 -32.79 2.75
C PRO A 24 -18.79 -33.87 3.56
N SER A 25 -18.69 -35.08 2.99
CA SER A 25 -18.02 -36.23 3.61
C SER A 25 -16.56 -35.92 3.98
N ARG A 26 -15.98 -36.70 4.91
CA ARG A 26 -14.54 -36.60 5.30
C ARG A 26 -13.57 -36.63 4.11
N ALA A 27 -13.94 -37.27 3.00
CA ALA A 27 -13.17 -37.28 1.75
C ALA A 27 -13.30 -35.94 0.99
N GLY A 28 -14.51 -35.35 0.94
CA GLY A 28 -14.74 -34.00 0.41
C GLY A 28 -14.03 -32.91 1.23
N TYR A 29 -13.95 -33.06 2.55
CA TYR A 29 -13.17 -32.18 3.42
C TYR A 29 -11.67 -32.21 3.12
N ARG A 30 -11.13 -33.36 2.68
CA ARG A 30 -9.71 -33.50 2.31
C ARG A 30 -9.42 -32.91 0.93
N ALA A 31 -10.27 -33.19 -0.07
CA ALA A 31 -10.12 -32.68 -1.43
C ALA A 31 -10.32 -31.15 -1.55
N VAL A 32 -11.24 -30.58 -0.76
CA VAL A 32 -11.37 -29.12 -0.63
C VAL A 32 -10.12 -28.57 0.04
N ARG A 33 -9.67 -29.13 1.17
CA ARG A 33 -8.49 -28.62 1.87
C ARG A 33 -7.19 -28.75 1.05
N GLU A 34 -7.06 -29.76 0.20
CA GLU A 34 -5.95 -29.93 -0.75
C GLU A 34 -6.04 -28.98 -1.95
N ARG A 35 -7.24 -28.67 -2.46
CA ARG A 35 -7.43 -27.59 -3.47
C ARG A 35 -7.09 -26.21 -2.92
N TRP A 36 -7.43 -25.93 -1.67
CA TRP A 36 -7.14 -24.65 -1.03
C TRP A 36 -5.64 -24.41 -0.77
N LEU A 37 -4.84 -25.49 -0.67
CA LEU A 37 -3.38 -25.38 -0.61
C LEU A 37 -2.75 -24.96 -1.96
N MET A 38 -3.50 -25.01 -3.07
CA MET A 38 -3.05 -24.61 -4.41
C MET A 38 -3.50 -23.20 -4.82
N GLY A 39 -4.18 -22.46 -3.94
CA GLY A 39 -4.77 -21.14 -4.24
C GLY A 39 -6.18 -21.22 -4.83
N VAL A 40 -6.92 -20.10 -4.82
CA VAL A 40 -8.31 -20.03 -5.36
C VAL A 40 -8.29 -19.67 -6.85
N ARG A 41 -9.03 -20.40 -7.69
CA ARG A 41 -9.21 -20.08 -9.12
C ARG A 41 -10.45 -19.20 -9.31
N VAL A 42 -10.24 -17.97 -9.76
CA VAL A 42 -11.30 -16.97 -9.89
C VAL A 42 -11.62 -16.69 -11.36
N GLY A 43 -12.88 -16.74 -11.72
CA GLY A 43 -13.38 -16.33 -13.03
C GLY A 43 -14.23 -15.07 -12.95
N ILE A 44 -14.00 -14.10 -13.83
CA ILE A 44 -14.77 -12.86 -13.93
C ILE A 44 -15.54 -12.86 -15.24
N LEU A 45 -16.88 -12.80 -15.16
CA LEU A 45 -17.74 -12.65 -16.32
C LEU A 45 -17.94 -11.15 -16.63
N ALA A 46 -17.43 -10.71 -17.77
CA ALA A 46 -17.52 -9.31 -18.22
C ALA A 46 -18.38 -9.19 -19.48
N LEU A 47 -19.00 -8.03 -19.71
CA LEU A 47 -19.90 -7.84 -20.87
C LEU A 47 -19.18 -7.70 -22.23
N ASN A 48 -17.94 -7.22 -22.29
CA ASN A 48 -17.04 -7.41 -23.44
C ASN A 48 -15.58 -7.53 -22.99
N ASP A 49 -14.67 -7.67 -23.95
CA ASP A 49 -13.23 -7.58 -23.76
C ASP A 49 -12.82 -6.23 -23.10
N PRO A 50 -12.09 -6.25 -21.98
CA PRO A 50 -11.61 -5.04 -21.28
C PRO A 50 -10.81 -4.09 -22.19
N ARG A 51 -10.13 -4.62 -23.21
CA ARG A 51 -9.34 -3.84 -24.18
C ARG A 51 -10.18 -2.89 -25.05
N ARG A 52 -11.51 -3.00 -24.99
CA ARG A 52 -12.46 -2.12 -25.69
C ARG A 52 -13.04 -0.99 -24.80
N GLY A 53 -12.49 -0.80 -23.59
CA GLY A 53 -12.60 0.46 -22.82
C GLY A 53 -13.91 0.71 -22.06
N LEU A 54 -14.79 -0.29 -21.88
CA LEU A 54 -16.13 -0.08 -21.30
C LEU A 54 -16.47 -0.93 -20.06
N TRP A 55 -15.54 -1.73 -19.50
CA TRP A 55 -15.85 -2.70 -18.43
C TRP A 55 -14.96 -2.55 -17.19
N ARG A 56 -15.06 -1.39 -16.56
CA ARG A 56 -14.20 -0.92 -15.46
C ARG A 56 -14.32 -1.74 -14.18
N ASP A 57 -15.47 -2.36 -13.91
CA ASP A 57 -15.63 -3.23 -12.75
C ASP A 57 -14.76 -4.49 -12.85
N ALA A 58 -14.75 -5.13 -14.02
CA ALA A 58 -13.93 -6.32 -14.26
C ALA A 58 -12.44 -5.99 -14.22
N GLU A 59 -12.06 -4.85 -14.78
CA GLU A 59 -10.69 -4.32 -14.71
C GLU A 59 -10.25 -4.06 -13.26
N ALA A 60 -11.10 -3.42 -12.46
CA ALA A 60 -10.82 -3.17 -11.05
C ALA A 60 -10.67 -4.48 -10.26
N LEU A 61 -11.54 -5.46 -10.48
CA LEU A 61 -11.44 -6.77 -9.83
C LEU A 61 -10.17 -7.54 -10.23
N LEU A 62 -9.80 -7.50 -11.51
CA LEU A 62 -8.53 -8.08 -11.99
C LEU A 62 -7.35 -7.44 -11.28
N TRP A 63 -7.31 -6.11 -11.26
CA TRP A 63 -6.26 -5.36 -10.57
C TRP A 63 -6.22 -5.71 -9.08
N ALA A 64 -7.36 -5.81 -8.40
CA ALA A 64 -7.40 -6.17 -6.97
C ALA A 64 -6.89 -7.59 -6.68
N LEU A 65 -7.17 -8.55 -7.55
CA LEU A 65 -6.70 -9.93 -7.38
C LEU A 65 -5.23 -10.13 -7.79
N GLN A 66 -4.71 -9.26 -8.66
CA GLN A 66 -3.31 -9.25 -9.09
C GLN A 66 -2.42 -8.37 -8.22
N ALA A 67 -3.00 -7.45 -7.44
CA ALA A 67 -2.27 -6.62 -6.51
C ALA A 67 -1.59 -7.49 -5.45
N PRO A 68 -0.32 -7.21 -5.09
CA PRO A 68 0.38 -7.97 -4.06
C PRO A 68 -0.40 -7.97 -2.74
N SER A 69 -0.35 -9.09 -2.03
CA SER A 69 -0.85 -9.13 -0.65
C SER A 69 -0.14 -8.08 0.23
N LEU A 70 -0.93 -7.41 1.06
CA LEU A 70 -0.41 -6.57 2.15
C LEU A 70 -0.13 -7.39 3.41
N ARG A 71 -0.68 -8.60 3.46
CA ARG A 71 -0.24 -9.59 4.42
C ARG A 71 1.11 -10.11 4.00
N HIS A 72 1.95 -10.22 5.00
CA HIS A 72 3.30 -10.63 4.77
C HIS A 72 3.37 -12.15 4.53
N GLY A 73 3.47 -12.56 3.26
CA GLY A 73 3.24 -13.94 2.83
C GLY A 73 1.77 -14.33 2.74
N GLY A 74 0.88 -13.39 2.38
CA GLY A 74 -0.56 -13.64 2.23
C GLY A 74 -0.94 -14.51 1.04
N ALA A 75 -2.24 -14.78 0.91
CA ALA A 75 -2.77 -15.74 -0.05
C ALA A 75 -2.76 -15.18 -1.47
N GLU A 76 -2.19 -15.90 -2.44
CA GLU A 76 -2.30 -15.55 -3.86
C GLU A 76 -3.34 -16.43 -4.57
N PRO A 77 -4.08 -15.89 -5.56
CA PRO A 77 -4.97 -16.70 -6.38
C PRO A 77 -4.17 -17.69 -7.22
N ALA A 78 -4.70 -18.91 -7.39
CA ALA A 78 -4.11 -19.91 -8.28
C ALA A 78 -4.17 -19.47 -9.75
N SER A 79 -5.28 -18.83 -10.12
CA SER A 79 -5.49 -18.22 -11.42
C SER A 79 -6.61 -17.19 -11.35
N VAL A 80 -6.53 -16.18 -12.21
CA VAL A 80 -7.61 -15.21 -12.43
C VAL A 80 -7.87 -15.15 -13.92
N THR A 81 -9.09 -15.50 -14.35
CA THR A 81 -9.46 -15.59 -15.78
C THR A 81 -10.70 -14.74 -16.06
N LEU A 82 -10.80 -14.22 -17.28
CA LEU A 82 -11.92 -13.38 -17.69
C LEU A 82 -12.64 -14.01 -18.88
N PHE A 83 -13.97 -14.05 -18.81
CA PHE A 83 -14.82 -14.52 -19.90
C PHE A 83 -15.72 -13.38 -20.40
N PRO A 84 -15.57 -12.91 -21.66
CA PRO A 84 -16.41 -11.86 -22.21
C PRO A 84 -17.73 -12.45 -22.75
N ILE A 85 -18.86 -12.00 -22.21
CA ILE A 85 -20.21 -12.46 -22.58
C ILE A 85 -20.53 -12.21 -24.06
N ALA A 86 -19.85 -11.28 -24.72
CA ALA A 86 -19.99 -11.04 -26.16
C ALA A 86 -19.71 -12.30 -27.00
N ARG A 87 -18.88 -13.22 -26.50
CA ARG A 87 -18.66 -14.54 -27.12
C ARG A 87 -19.93 -15.41 -27.10
N LEU A 88 -20.82 -15.23 -26.11
CA LEU A 88 -22.11 -15.93 -26.07
C LEU A 88 -23.08 -15.38 -27.12
N ARG A 89 -23.07 -14.06 -27.37
CA ARG A 89 -23.92 -13.42 -28.39
C ARG A 89 -23.54 -13.76 -29.83
N GLN A 90 -22.25 -13.99 -30.11
CA GLN A 90 -21.79 -14.43 -31.43
C GLN A 90 -22.23 -15.86 -31.77
N ALA A 91 -22.31 -16.75 -30.76
CA ALA A 91 -22.83 -18.11 -30.95
C ALA A 91 -24.34 -18.12 -31.26
N GLU A 92 -25.10 -17.15 -30.75
CA GLU A 92 -26.53 -16.98 -31.05
C GLU A 92 -26.80 -16.49 -32.48
N GLN A 93 -25.90 -15.73 -33.12
CA GLN A 93 -26.12 -15.27 -34.51
C GLN A 93 -26.05 -16.39 -35.57
N GLY A 94 -25.53 -17.58 -35.21
CA GLY A 94 -25.54 -18.77 -36.06
C GLY A 94 -26.79 -19.65 -35.89
N ALA A 95 -27.58 -19.47 -34.83
CA ALA A 95 -28.76 -20.28 -34.53
C ALA A 95 -30.01 -19.37 -34.52
N LYS A 96 -30.96 -19.65 -35.42
CA LYS A 96 -32.15 -18.82 -35.72
C LYS A 96 -32.80 -18.16 -34.48
N ALA A 97 -32.99 -16.86 -34.59
CA ALA A 97 -33.70 -16.02 -33.64
C ALA A 97 -35.19 -16.39 -33.56
N GLU A 98 -35.58 -17.14 -32.54
CA GLU A 98 -36.98 -17.27 -32.13
C GLU A 98 -37.20 -16.73 -30.71
N ALA A 99 -37.81 -15.54 -30.68
CA ALA A 99 -38.88 -15.06 -29.81
C ALA A 99 -38.92 -15.36 -28.28
N SER A 100 -37.82 -15.77 -27.62
CA SER A 100 -37.76 -15.80 -26.15
C SER A 100 -36.71 -14.81 -25.61
N ARG A 101 -37.17 -13.78 -24.89
CA ARG A 101 -36.35 -12.69 -24.31
C ARG A 101 -35.57 -13.11 -23.04
N VAL A 102 -35.06 -14.33 -22.97
CA VAL A 102 -34.18 -14.77 -21.87
C VAL A 102 -32.89 -15.35 -22.47
N PRO A 103 -31.78 -14.60 -22.44
CA PRO A 103 -30.51 -15.10 -22.96
C PRO A 103 -29.98 -16.22 -22.04
N CYS A 104 -29.25 -17.17 -22.62
CA CYS A 104 -28.26 -18.06 -21.96
C CYS A 104 -28.54 -19.56 -21.78
N ASN A 105 -29.74 -20.15 -21.93
CA ASN A 105 -29.84 -21.60 -21.66
C ASN A 105 -29.04 -22.49 -22.65
N SER A 106 -28.93 -22.11 -23.92
CA SER A 106 -28.15 -22.85 -24.93
C SER A 106 -26.64 -22.60 -24.85
N ALA A 107 -26.22 -21.43 -24.34
CA ALA A 107 -24.83 -21.00 -24.32
C ALA A 107 -23.98 -21.65 -23.20
N VAL A 108 -24.63 -22.35 -22.26
CA VAL A 108 -23.99 -23.06 -21.15
C VAL A 108 -24.17 -24.59 -21.23
N ALA A 109 -24.66 -25.10 -22.36
CA ALA A 109 -24.80 -26.55 -22.57
C ALA A 109 -23.45 -27.29 -22.36
N PRO A 110 -23.46 -28.54 -21.89
CA PRO A 110 -22.24 -29.33 -21.72
C PRO A 110 -21.40 -29.35 -23.00
N GLY A 111 -20.09 -29.11 -22.88
CA GLY A 111 -19.17 -29.08 -24.02
C GLY A 111 -19.01 -27.70 -24.69
N THR A 112 -19.77 -26.68 -24.27
CA THR A 112 -19.54 -25.29 -24.70
C THR A 112 -18.28 -24.70 -24.05
N PRO A 113 -17.60 -23.73 -24.68
CA PRO A 113 -16.44 -23.04 -24.09
C PRO A 113 -16.72 -22.42 -22.72
N LEU A 114 -17.95 -21.93 -22.51
CA LEU A 114 -18.36 -21.38 -21.23
C LEU A 114 -18.47 -22.48 -20.15
N SER A 115 -19.08 -23.63 -20.48
CA SER A 115 -19.20 -24.75 -19.54
C SER A 115 -17.85 -25.36 -19.17
N GLN A 116 -16.90 -25.40 -20.12
CA GLN A 116 -15.52 -25.85 -19.90
C GLN A 116 -14.77 -24.88 -18.98
N TRP A 117 -14.86 -23.57 -19.28
CA TRP A 117 -14.27 -22.53 -18.45
C TRP A 117 -14.81 -22.56 -17.01
N LEU A 118 -16.13 -22.69 -16.81
CA LEU A 118 -16.74 -22.77 -15.48
C LEU A 118 -16.22 -23.96 -14.66
N ALA A 119 -15.95 -25.11 -15.29
CA ALA A 119 -15.44 -26.30 -14.61
C ALA A 119 -14.03 -26.11 -14.03
N GLU A 120 -13.29 -25.10 -14.49
CA GLU A 120 -11.95 -24.75 -14.01
C GLU A 120 -11.96 -23.77 -12.83
N LEU A 121 -13.13 -23.26 -12.41
CA LEU A 121 -13.24 -22.22 -11.40
C LEU A 121 -13.60 -22.76 -10.02
N ASP A 122 -13.20 -22.02 -8.99
CA ASP A 122 -13.72 -22.18 -7.62
C ASP A 122 -14.70 -21.04 -7.27
N VAL A 123 -14.49 -19.85 -7.85
CA VAL A 123 -15.34 -18.68 -7.68
C VAL A 123 -15.63 -18.01 -9.01
N LEU A 124 -16.90 -17.67 -9.25
CA LEU A 124 -17.38 -16.89 -10.40
C LEU A 124 -17.89 -15.54 -9.91
N VAL A 125 -17.32 -14.45 -10.41
CA VAL A 125 -17.79 -13.08 -10.17
C VAL A 125 -18.52 -12.57 -11.42
N VAL A 126 -19.75 -12.10 -11.24
CA VAL A 126 -20.60 -11.57 -12.31
C VAL A 126 -20.93 -10.12 -12.03
N CYS A 127 -20.51 -9.23 -12.92
CA CYS A 127 -20.81 -7.81 -12.83
C CYS A 127 -22.03 -7.44 -13.67
N GLU A 128 -22.91 -6.62 -13.08
CA GLU A 128 -24.06 -5.94 -13.69
C GLU A 128 -25.22 -6.86 -14.12
N VAL A 129 -24.96 -7.90 -14.92
CA VAL A 129 -26.00 -8.70 -15.55
C VAL A 129 -26.46 -9.84 -14.65
N LEU A 130 -27.77 -9.90 -14.41
CA LEU A 130 -28.40 -11.04 -13.74
C LEU A 130 -28.61 -12.19 -14.73
N LEU A 131 -27.94 -13.33 -14.51
CA LEU A 131 -28.04 -14.54 -15.36
C LEU A 131 -28.41 -15.78 -14.52
N PRO A 132 -29.68 -15.94 -14.12
CA PRO A 132 -30.07 -16.97 -13.15
C PRO A 132 -29.70 -18.40 -13.56
N SER A 133 -29.82 -18.73 -14.86
CA SER A 133 -29.46 -20.06 -15.37
C SER A 133 -27.98 -20.37 -15.23
N LEU A 134 -27.11 -19.39 -15.52
CA LEU A 134 -25.67 -19.51 -15.33
C LEU A 134 -25.33 -19.71 -13.84
N PHE A 135 -26.00 -18.97 -12.96
CA PHE A 135 -25.74 -19.02 -11.52
C PHE A 135 -26.13 -20.40 -10.96
N ALA A 136 -27.29 -20.92 -11.38
CA ALA A 136 -27.74 -22.25 -11.00
C ALA A 136 -26.76 -23.35 -11.45
N GLN A 137 -26.25 -23.28 -12.67
CA GLN A 137 -25.29 -24.25 -13.19
C GLN A 137 -23.92 -24.17 -12.51
N ALA A 138 -23.37 -22.96 -12.34
CA ALA A 138 -22.11 -22.77 -11.62
C ALA A 138 -22.18 -23.41 -10.22
N ARG A 139 -23.31 -23.23 -9.52
CA ARG A 139 -23.57 -23.87 -8.22
C ARG A 139 -23.68 -25.39 -8.30
N GLN A 140 -24.34 -25.94 -9.33
CA GLN A 140 -24.39 -27.40 -9.54
C GLN A 140 -22.99 -28.00 -9.72
N GLN A 141 -22.04 -27.22 -10.26
CA GLN A 141 -20.63 -27.59 -10.39
C GLN A 141 -19.78 -27.30 -9.12
N GLY A 142 -20.40 -26.78 -8.05
CA GLY A 142 -19.71 -26.43 -6.81
C GLY A 142 -18.96 -25.09 -6.86
N VAL A 143 -19.15 -24.28 -7.91
CA VAL A 143 -18.54 -22.95 -8.04
C VAL A 143 -19.32 -21.94 -7.21
N ARG A 144 -18.63 -21.18 -6.35
CA ARG A 144 -19.24 -20.09 -5.59
C ARG A 144 -19.55 -18.92 -6.52
N VAL A 145 -20.78 -18.40 -6.49
CA VAL A 145 -21.20 -17.28 -7.34
C VAL A 145 -21.28 -16.00 -6.53
N VAL A 146 -20.60 -14.96 -7.01
CA VAL A 146 -20.65 -13.58 -6.51
C VAL A 146 -21.29 -12.69 -7.56
N TYR A 147 -22.29 -11.92 -7.17
CA TYR A 147 -23.01 -10.99 -8.04
C TYR A 147 -22.82 -9.54 -7.58
N VAL A 148 -22.36 -8.69 -8.50
CA VAL A 148 -22.17 -7.25 -8.27
C VAL A 148 -23.24 -6.51 -9.08
N PRO A 149 -24.41 -6.18 -8.48
CA PRO A 149 -25.51 -5.54 -9.19
C PRO A 149 -25.20 -4.10 -9.61
N ASN A 150 -25.84 -3.67 -10.70
CA ASN A 150 -25.94 -2.27 -11.08
C ASN A 150 -27.40 -1.82 -10.94
N LEU A 151 -27.67 -0.97 -9.95
CA LEU A 151 -29.02 -0.77 -9.38
C LEU A 151 -30.04 -0.22 -10.39
N GLU A 152 -29.62 0.70 -11.25
CA GLU A 152 -30.48 1.32 -12.26
C GLU A 152 -30.82 0.36 -13.42
N TRP A 153 -30.06 -0.72 -13.57
CA TRP A 153 -30.26 -1.75 -14.59
C TRP A 153 -30.93 -3.00 -14.03
N ALA A 154 -31.48 -2.96 -12.80
CA ALA A 154 -32.20 -4.06 -12.15
C ALA A 154 -33.47 -4.47 -12.93
N THR A 155 -33.20 -5.27 -13.96
CA THR A 155 -34.00 -5.87 -15.02
C THR A 155 -34.75 -7.16 -14.71
N ALA A 156 -36.09 -7.20 -14.63
CA ALA A 156 -36.79 -8.48 -14.41
C ALA A 156 -38.29 -8.49 -14.76
N PRO A 157 -38.85 -9.61 -15.30
CA PRO A 157 -40.26 -9.93 -15.14
C PRO A 157 -40.73 -9.76 -13.69
N GLY A 158 -41.80 -9.00 -13.47
CA GLY A 158 -42.27 -8.64 -12.11
C GLY A 158 -41.55 -7.44 -11.47
N GLY A 159 -40.78 -6.67 -12.24
CA GLY A 159 -40.12 -5.45 -11.76
C GLY A 159 -39.03 -5.73 -10.71
N VAL A 160 -38.77 -4.73 -9.85
CA VAL A 160 -37.80 -4.84 -8.76
C VAL A 160 -38.10 -6.03 -7.83
N PRO A 161 -39.35 -6.28 -7.38
CA PRO A 161 -39.66 -7.46 -6.57
C PRO A 161 -39.28 -8.78 -7.26
N GLY A 162 -39.55 -8.89 -8.56
CA GLY A 162 -39.18 -10.06 -9.35
C GLY A 162 -37.66 -10.22 -9.55
N TRP A 163 -36.93 -9.12 -9.64
CA TRP A 163 -35.47 -9.11 -9.69
C TRP A 163 -34.90 -9.61 -8.34
N CYS A 164 -35.32 -9.00 -7.24
CA CYS A 164 -34.89 -9.37 -5.88
C CYS A 164 -35.20 -10.84 -5.57
N LYS A 165 -36.39 -11.32 -5.97
CA LYS A 165 -36.76 -12.73 -5.83
C LYS A 165 -35.76 -13.67 -6.53
N ARG A 166 -35.40 -13.40 -7.80
CA ARG A 166 -34.43 -14.22 -8.54
C ARG A 166 -33.03 -14.16 -7.95
N VAL A 167 -32.58 -12.99 -7.48
CA VAL A 167 -31.28 -12.88 -6.81
C VAL A 167 -31.27 -13.79 -5.57
N ARG A 168 -32.32 -13.75 -4.74
CA ARG A 168 -32.46 -14.67 -3.59
C ARG A 168 -32.50 -16.13 -4.00
N GLU A 169 -33.30 -16.48 -5.00
CA GLU A 169 -33.45 -17.86 -5.48
C GLU A 169 -32.15 -18.41 -6.11
N SER A 170 -31.32 -17.55 -6.70
CA SER A 170 -29.99 -17.94 -7.18
C SER A 170 -29.01 -18.26 -6.05
N GLY A 171 -29.28 -17.73 -4.85
CA GLY A 171 -28.46 -17.82 -3.64
C GLY A 171 -26.98 -17.46 -3.84
N CYS A 172 -26.71 -16.54 -4.78
CA CYS A 172 -25.38 -15.94 -4.93
C CYS A 172 -25.07 -15.03 -3.74
N GLN A 173 -23.77 -14.80 -3.51
CA GLN A 173 -23.32 -13.73 -2.63
C GLN A 173 -23.46 -12.39 -3.38
N VAL A 174 -24.06 -11.37 -2.76
CA VAL A 174 -24.27 -10.05 -3.39
C VAL A 174 -23.28 -9.05 -2.84
N TRP A 175 -22.66 -8.25 -3.69
CA TRP A 175 -21.74 -7.19 -3.27
C TRP A 175 -22.28 -5.80 -3.57
N ALA A 176 -22.25 -4.93 -2.57
CA ALA A 176 -22.63 -3.52 -2.70
C ALA A 176 -21.38 -2.64 -2.81
N LYS A 177 -21.37 -1.71 -3.77
CA LYS A 177 -20.22 -0.81 -4.02
C LYS A 177 -20.10 0.33 -3.00
N SER A 178 -21.17 0.58 -2.24
CA SER A 178 -21.30 1.72 -1.33
C SER A 178 -22.28 1.39 -0.19
N ALA A 179 -22.24 2.16 0.89
CA ALA A 179 -23.05 1.86 2.07
C ALA A 179 -24.54 2.11 1.81
N GLN A 180 -24.87 3.15 1.03
CA GLN A 180 -26.24 3.49 0.66
C GLN A 180 -26.79 2.49 -0.35
N ILE A 181 -25.96 1.98 -1.27
CA ILE A 181 -26.34 0.85 -2.15
C ILE A 181 -26.65 -0.39 -1.31
N ALA A 182 -25.83 -0.69 -0.30
CA ALA A 182 -26.07 -1.81 0.61
C ALA A 182 -27.39 -1.63 1.38
N ALA A 183 -27.67 -0.41 1.86
CA ALA A 183 -28.92 -0.08 2.54
C ALA A 183 -30.13 -0.20 1.60
N ALA A 184 -30.01 0.26 0.35
CA ALA A 184 -31.07 0.14 -0.66
C ALA A 184 -31.41 -1.33 -0.98
N LEU A 185 -30.39 -2.20 -1.07
CA LEU A 185 -30.56 -3.64 -1.23
C LEU A 185 -31.18 -4.27 0.02
N ALA A 186 -30.73 -3.90 1.22
CA ALA A 186 -31.27 -4.38 2.48
C ALA A 186 -32.76 -4.02 2.65
N GLY A 187 -33.17 -2.82 2.20
CA GLY A 187 -34.58 -2.41 2.15
C GLY A 187 -35.46 -3.27 1.23
N GLN A 188 -34.85 -4.11 0.38
CA GLN A 188 -35.51 -5.11 -0.45
C GLN A 188 -35.28 -6.54 0.04
N HIS A 189 -34.80 -6.70 1.27
CA HIS A 189 -34.43 -7.98 1.89
C HIS A 189 -33.34 -8.74 1.11
N LEU A 190 -32.40 -8.00 0.51
CA LEU A 190 -31.18 -8.55 -0.08
C LEU A 190 -29.99 -8.18 0.79
N GLU A 191 -29.44 -9.17 1.49
CA GLU A 191 -28.17 -9.01 2.20
C GLU A 191 -27.03 -8.84 1.19
N SER A 192 -26.08 -7.97 1.52
CA SER A 192 -24.92 -7.73 0.67
C SER A 192 -23.67 -7.42 1.49
N ASP A 193 -22.52 -7.83 0.95
CA ASP A 193 -21.22 -7.42 1.46
C ASP A 193 -20.85 -6.05 0.92
N LEU A 194 -20.51 -5.11 1.81
CA LEU A 194 -19.96 -3.83 1.41
C LEU A 194 -18.54 -4.01 0.88
N VAL A 195 -18.30 -3.54 -0.35
CA VAL A 195 -17.00 -3.48 -1.02
C VAL A 195 -16.72 -2.03 -1.37
N PRO A 196 -15.73 -1.35 -0.75
CA PRO A 196 -15.46 0.07 -0.96
C PRO A 196 -14.83 0.29 -2.34
N TRP A 197 -15.67 0.28 -3.38
CA TRP A 197 -15.23 0.14 -4.76
C TRP A 197 -14.22 1.22 -5.18
N SER A 198 -13.21 0.82 -5.94
CA SER A 198 -12.17 1.70 -6.47
C SER A 198 -11.74 1.24 -7.88
N ILE A 199 -10.78 1.95 -8.49
CA ILE A 199 -10.33 1.77 -9.87
C ILE A 199 -8.79 1.68 -9.92
N PRO A 200 -8.20 1.04 -10.94
CA PRO A 200 -6.75 0.86 -11.05
C PRO A 200 -6.00 2.14 -11.44
N ASP A 201 -6.70 3.24 -11.71
CA ASP A 201 -6.08 4.47 -12.19
C ASP A 201 -5.13 5.06 -11.15
N PRO A 202 -3.96 5.55 -11.55
CA PRO A 202 -3.02 6.16 -10.63
C PRO A 202 -3.63 7.41 -10.00
N VAL A 203 -3.40 7.57 -8.69
CA VAL A 203 -3.78 8.80 -7.99
C VAL A 203 -2.75 9.88 -8.30
N ARG A 204 -3.19 10.92 -9.00
CA ARG A 204 -2.33 12.02 -9.44
C ARG A 204 -1.94 12.90 -8.24
N ARG A 205 -0.62 13.00 -8.01
CA ARG A 205 -0.03 13.77 -6.89
C ARG A 205 0.57 15.10 -7.29
N ASP A 206 0.80 15.32 -8.58
CA ASP A 206 1.54 16.45 -9.14
C ASP A 206 0.66 17.64 -9.56
N ARG A 207 -0.67 17.49 -9.51
CA ARG A 207 -1.59 18.54 -9.94
C ARG A 207 -1.50 19.74 -9.00
N CYS A 208 -0.93 20.84 -9.50
CA CYS A 208 -1.00 22.13 -8.84
C CYS A 208 -2.26 22.88 -9.28
N ALA A 209 -2.79 23.70 -8.38
CA ALA A 209 -3.77 24.69 -8.76
C ALA A 209 -3.16 25.65 -9.79
N ARG A 210 -3.85 25.84 -10.91
CA ARG A 210 -3.45 26.83 -11.91
C ARG A 210 -3.56 28.24 -11.33
N PRO A 211 -2.76 29.21 -11.83
CA PRO A 211 -2.92 30.62 -11.48
C PRO A 211 -4.37 31.09 -11.66
N ILE A 212 -4.78 32.08 -10.87
CA ILE A 212 -6.12 32.69 -10.99
C ILE A 212 -6.28 33.22 -12.42
N GLY A 213 -7.35 32.79 -13.08
CA GLY A 213 -7.62 33.02 -14.49
C GLY A 213 -8.80 32.15 -14.95
N PRO A 214 -9.09 32.11 -16.25
CA PRO A 214 -10.23 31.39 -16.80
C PRO A 214 -10.35 29.96 -16.27
N VAL A 215 -11.58 29.55 -15.96
CA VAL A 215 -11.93 28.25 -15.39
C VAL A 215 -12.60 27.41 -16.46
N THR A 216 -12.05 26.23 -16.73
CA THR A 216 -12.67 25.25 -17.64
C THR A 216 -13.32 24.13 -16.83
N PHE A 217 -14.63 24.01 -16.92
CA PHE A 217 -15.37 22.87 -16.37
C PHE A 217 -15.48 21.75 -17.38
N LEU A 218 -15.34 20.49 -16.97
CA LEU A 218 -15.56 19.31 -17.81
C LEU A 218 -16.84 18.57 -17.40
N LEU A 219 -17.68 18.22 -18.38
CA LEU A 219 -18.79 17.30 -18.22
C LEU A 219 -18.58 16.07 -19.11
N ASN A 220 -18.41 14.89 -18.51
CA ASN A 220 -18.38 13.62 -19.25
C ASN A 220 -19.78 13.00 -19.31
N ALA A 221 -20.48 13.21 -20.42
CA ALA A 221 -21.85 12.74 -20.65
C ALA A 221 -21.95 11.27 -21.13
N GLY A 222 -20.82 10.54 -21.28
CA GLY A 222 -20.85 9.11 -21.65
C GLY A 222 -21.57 8.84 -22.98
N MET A 223 -22.54 7.91 -23.00
CA MET A 223 -23.35 7.52 -24.18
C MET A 223 -24.40 8.56 -24.60
N GLY A 224 -24.21 9.82 -24.20
CA GLY A 224 -25.21 10.87 -24.22
C GLY A 224 -26.18 10.76 -23.04
N GLY A 225 -26.95 11.81 -22.81
CA GLY A 225 -27.96 11.89 -21.74
C GLY A 225 -29.12 10.93 -21.97
N TRP A 226 -28.88 9.61 -21.90
CA TRP A 226 -29.93 8.59 -21.91
C TRP A 226 -30.96 8.95 -20.85
N ARG A 227 -32.16 9.38 -21.29
CA ARG A 227 -33.20 9.95 -20.43
C ARG A 227 -32.70 11.06 -19.49
N GLN A 228 -31.77 11.89 -19.95
CA GLN A 228 -31.12 12.94 -19.17
C GLN A 228 -30.45 12.47 -17.86
N ARG A 229 -30.07 11.19 -17.77
CA ARG A 229 -29.42 10.62 -16.57
C ARG A 229 -28.24 11.45 -16.07
N ARG A 230 -27.36 11.90 -17.00
CA ARG A 230 -26.12 12.62 -16.69
C ARG A 230 -26.33 14.13 -16.46
N GLY A 231 -27.58 14.61 -16.45
CA GLY A 231 -27.91 16.02 -16.20
C GLY A 231 -27.29 16.99 -17.19
N VAL A 232 -27.21 16.63 -18.49
CA VAL A 232 -26.60 17.49 -19.51
C VAL A 232 -27.37 18.80 -19.65
N ASP A 233 -28.69 18.72 -19.62
CA ASP A 233 -29.59 19.86 -19.57
C ASP A 233 -29.38 20.74 -18.32
N ILE A 234 -29.19 20.13 -17.15
CA ILE A 234 -28.90 20.84 -15.89
C ILE A 234 -27.56 21.59 -15.99
N ALA A 235 -26.51 20.90 -16.47
CA ALA A 235 -25.19 21.49 -16.65
C ALA A 235 -25.20 22.67 -17.63
N LEU A 236 -25.89 22.53 -18.76
CA LEU A 236 -25.99 23.59 -19.77
C LEU A 236 -26.78 24.80 -19.24
N ARG A 237 -27.88 24.57 -18.50
CA ARG A 237 -28.63 25.67 -17.86
C ARG A 237 -27.79 26.39 -16.81
N ALA A 238 -27.08 25.65 -15.95
CA ALA A 238 -26.17 26.23 -14.96
C ALA A 238 -25.03 27.01 -15.63
N PHE A 239 -24.44 26.46 -16.69
CA PHE A 239 -23.39 27.13 -17.46
C PHE A 239 -23.89 28.41 -18.12
N ALA A 240 -25.08 28.38 -18.72
CA ALA A 240 -25.69 29.58 -19.28
C ALA A 240 -25.86 30.65 -18.19
N LEU A 241 -26.40 30.31 -17.01
CA LEU A 241 -26.57 31.26 -15.89
C LEU A 241 -25.26 31.94 -15.49
N VAL A 242 -24.16 31.20 -15.38
CA VAL A 242 -22.86 31.79 -14.98
C VAL A 242 -22.20 32.54 -16.13
N ARG A 243 -22.41 32.13 -17.39
CA ARG A 243 -21.82 32.78 -18.57
C ARG A 243 -22.35 34.19 -18.80
N HIS A 244 -23.58 34.47 -18.37
CA HIS A 244 -24.11 35.84 -18.35
C HIS A 244 -23.32 36.76 -17.39
N SER A 245 -22.71 36.18 -16.35
CA SER A 245 -22.05 36.92 -15.27
C SER A 245 -20.52 36.94 -15.38
N SER A 246 -19.90 35.95 -16.05
CA SER A 246 -18.44 35.87 -16.23
C SER A 246 -18.04 35.32 -17.59
N GLN A 247 -17.18 36.05 -18.31
CA GLN A 247 -16.59 35.63 -19.58
C GLN A 247 -15.35 34.73 -19.40
N ASP A 248 -14.94 34.48 -18.16
CA ASP A 248 -13.78 33.65 -17.82
C ASP A 248 -14.15 32.19 -17.53
N ILE A 249 -15.43 31.82 -17.58
CA ILE A 249 -15.89 30.45 -17.35
C ILE A 249 -16.18 29.75 -18.69
N ALA A 250 -15.53 28.61 -18.93
CA ALA A 250 -15.75 27.76 -20.10
C ALA A 250 -16.31 26.38 -19.68
N LEU A 251 -17.05 25.74 -20.58
CA LEU A 251 -17.57 24.39 -20.40
C LEU A 251 -17.14 23.49 -21.55
N LEU A 252 -16.46 22.40 -21.20
CA LEU A 252 -16.10 21.31 -22.09
C LEU A 252 -17.06 20.13 -21.87
N VAL A 253 -17.83 19.75 -22.89
CA VAL A 253 -18.71 18.58 -22.85
C VAL A 253 -18.12 17.45 -23.69
N LYS A 254 -17.76 16.35 -23.04
CA LYS A 254 -17.38 15.11 -23.71
C LYS A 254 -18.59 14.18 -23.82
N THR A 255 -18.86 13.64 -25.00
CA THR A 255 -19.95 12.68 -25.24
C THR A 255 -19.62 11.68 -26.34
N ILE A 256 -20.25 10.50 -26.34
CA ILE A 256 -20.12 9.50 -27.42
C ILE A 256 -21.13 9.76 -28.54
N LYS A 257 -22.32 10.27 -28.22
CA LYS A 257 -23.38 10.60 -29.20
C LYS A 257 -23.46 12.10 -29.42
N PRO A 258 -23.95 12.56 -30.59
CA PRO A 258 -24.07 13.99 -30.85
C PRO A 258 -24.84 14.74 -29.78
N LEU A 259 -24.27 15.82 -29.25
CA LEU A 259 -24.83 16.57 -28.12
C LEU A 259 -26.24 17.10 -28.42
N ALA A 260 -26.46 17.56 -29.65
CA ALA A 260 -27.74 18.08 -30.13
C ALA A 260 -28.92 17.09 -30.02
N ARG A 261 -28.68 15.80 -29.81
CA ARG A 261 -29.76 14.80 -29.65
C ARG A 261 -30.50 14.89 -28.31
N TYR A 262 -29.92 15.54 -27.32
CA TYR A 262 -30.49 15.60 -25.97
C TYR A 262 -30.15 16.90 -25.22
N ALA A 263 -29.32 17.79 -25.77
CA ALA A 263 -29.18 19.13 -25.22
C ALA A 263 -30.37 20.04 -25.62
N PRO A 264 -30.78 21.00 -24.77
CA PRO A 264 -31.70 22.06 -25.17
C PRO A 264 -31.08 22.88 -26.33
N ALA A 265 -31.83 23.06 -27.42
CA ALA A 265 -31.32 23.66 -28.65
C ALA A 265 -30.86 25.11 -28.46
N ASP A 266 -31.56 25.85 -27.61
CA ASP A 266 -31.29 27.24 -27.23
C ASP A 266 -29.95 27.41 -26.48
N LEU A 267 -29.37 26.34 -25.95
CA LEU A 267 -28.14 26.38 -25.15
C LEU A 267 -26.90 25.88 -25.90
N LEU A 268 -27.06 25.33 -27.11
CA LEU A 268 -25.95 24.78 -27.91
C LEU A 268 -24.97 25.86 -28.40
N ASP A 269 -25.46 27.08 -28.60
CA ASP A 269 -24.66 28.21 -29.08
C ASP A 269 -24.14 29.11 -27.94
N THR A 270 -24.21 28.64 -26.69
CA THR A 270 -23.72 29.40 -25.54
C THR A 270 -22.21 29.66 -25.68
N PRO A 271 -21.74 30.94 -25.67
CA PRO A 271 -20.33 31.25 -25.81
C PRO A 271 -19.46 30.55 -24.75
N GLY A 272 -18.32 30.00 -25.16
CA GLY A 272 -17.42 29.26 -24.26
C GLY A 272 -17.77 27.78 -24.05
N LEU A 273 -18.81 27.26 -24.73
CA LEU A 273 -19.11 25.82 -24.81
C LEU A 273 -18.22 25.15 -25.87
N ARG A 274 -17.47 24.12 -25.48
CA ARG A 274 -16.70 23.25 -26.37
C ARG A 274 -17.22 21.82 -26.27
N VAL A 275 -17.39 21.14 -27.40
CA VAL A 275 -17.93 19.77 -27.44
C VAL A 275 -16.92 18.82 -28.08
N VAL A 276 -16.69 17.68 -27.43
CA VAL A 276 -15.87 16.57 -27.94
C VAL A 276 -16.75 15.35 -28.08
N GLU A 277 -17.00 14.92 -29.32
CA GLU A 277 -17.89 13.81 -29.65
C GLU A 277 -17.10 12.53 -30.04
N GLY A 278 -17.67 11.37 -29.72
CA GLY A 278 -17.14 10.06 -30.09
C GLY A 278 -16.53 9.29 -28.94
N LEU A 279 -16.02 8.09 -29.28
CA LEU A 279 -15.26 7.27 -28.35
C LEU A 279 -13.83 7.82 -28.26
N LEU A 280 -13.35 8.03 -27.04
CA LEU A 280 -11.98 8.44 -26.76
C LEU A 280 -11.18 7.27 -26.20
N SER A 281 -9.89 7.24 -26.53
CA SER A 281 -8.94 6.39 -25.83
C SER A 281 -8.76 6.86 -24.37
N ARG A 282 -8.14 6.02 -23.53
CA ARG A 282 -7.85 6.41 -22.13
C ARG A 282 -6.92 7.62 -22.06
N PRO A 283 -5.80 7.68 -22.81
CA PRO A 283 -4.94 8.87 -22.86
C PRO A 283 -5.69 10.14 -23.28
N ASP A 284 -6.56 10.06 -24.30
CA ASP A 284 -7.30 11.24 -24.76
C ASP A 284 -8.30 11.74 -23.71
N LEU A 285 -8.99 10.83 -23.01
CA LEU A 285 -9.86 11.23 -21.90
C LEU A 285 -9.06 11.84 -20.74
N MET A 286 -7.87 11.33 -20.46
CA MET A 286 -6.97 11.91 -19.48
C MET A 286 -6.52 13.32 -19.90
N ALA A 287 -6.19 13.54 -21.17
CA ALA A 287 -5.84 14.87 -21.69
C ALA A 287 -6.97 15.90 -21.45
N LEU A 288 -8.24 15.50 -21.59
CA LEU A 288 -9.37 16.37 -21.23
C LEU A 288 -9.42 16.67 -19.72
N HIS A 289 -9.10 15.69 -18.86
CA HIS A 289 -8.97 15.95 -17.42
C HIS A 289 -7.80 16.88 -17.10
N GLU A 290 -6.71 16.85 -17.88
CA GLU A 290 -5.59 17.78 -17.70
C GLU A 290 -5.97 19.19 -18.08
N GLU A 291 -6.81 19.38 -19.10
CA GLU A 291 -7.29 20.67 -19.57
C GLU A 291 -8.27 21.32 -18.58
N ALA A 292 -9.12 20.53 -17.92
CA ALA A 292 -10.14 21.02 -17.00
C ALA A 292 -9.58 21.55 -15.66
N ASP A 293 -10.34 22.39 -14.98
CA ASP A 293 -10.08 22.84 -13.61
C ASP A 293 -10.98 22.13 -12.59
N ALA A 294 -12.18 21.73 -13.00
CA ALA A 294 -13.13 20.97 -12.20
C ALA A 294 -14.07 20.15 -13.10
N VAL A 295 -14.73 19.13 -12.53
CA VAL A 295 -15.73 18.30 -13.22
C VAL A 295 -17.13 18.64 -12.74
N LEU A 296 -18.07 18.83 -13.66
CA LEU A 296 -19.50 18.87 -13.35
C LEU A 296 -20.06 17.45 -13.36
N TYR A 297 -20.80 17.12 -12.31
CA TYR A 297 -21.44 15.81 -12.14
C TYR A 297 -22.90 15.93 -11.66
N PRO A 298 -23.78 16.62 -12.41
CA PRO A 298 -25.20 16.80 -12.05
C PRO A 298 -26.06 15.59 -12.40
N SER A 299 -25.51 14.37 -12.20
CA SER A 299 -26.24 13.15 -12.49
C SER A 299 -27.53 13.07 -11.67
N ARG A 300 -28.61 12.68 -12.32
CA ARG A 300 -29.92 12.42 -11.70
C ARG A 300 -29.97 11.07 -11.01
N TRP A 301 -29.25 10.08 -11.52
CA TRP A 301 -29.05 8.79 -10.85
C TRP A 301 -27.77 8.13 -11.34
N GLU A 302 -27.17 7.34 -10.45
CA GLU A 302 -25.99 6.54 -10.73
C GLU A 302 -26.09 5.18 -10.04
N GLY A 303 -25.47 4.18 -10.65
CA GLY A 303 -25.21 2.93 -9.94
C GLY A 303 -24.13 3.11 -8.87
N PHE A 304 -23.02 3.75 -9.25
CA PHE A 304 -21.94 4.14 -8.33
C PHE A 304 -21.15 5.34 -8.85
N GLY A 305 -20.99 5.44 -10.18
CA GLY A 305 -20.35 6.60 -10.82
C GLY A 305 -18.83 6.49 -10.93
N LEU A 306 -18.31 5.47 -11.61
CA LEU A 306 -16.85 5.26 -11.77
C LEU A 306 -16.14 6.45 -12.44
N SER A 307 -16.80 7.16 -13.36
CA SER A 307 -16.28 8.39 -13.98
C SER A 307 -16.03 9.52 -12.97
N LEU A 308 -16.72 9.51 -11.82
CA LEU A 308 -16.47 10.45 -10.72
C LEU A 308 -15.14 10.11 -10.02
N LEU A 309 -14.90 8.82 -9.73
CA LEU A 309 -13.61 8.38 -9.20
C LEU A 309 -12.45 8.70 -10.16
N GLU A 310 -12.66 8.56 -11.46
CA GLU A 310 -11.65 8.89 -12.46
C GLU A 310 -11.25 10.37 -12.41
N ALA A 311 -12.22 11.27 -12.23
CA ALA A 311 -11.95 12.69 -12.04
C ALA A 311 -11.15 12.96 -10.76
N LEU A 312 -11.58 12.36 -9.63
CA LEU A 312 -10.88 12.49 -8.36
C LEU A 312 -9.44 11.95 -8.42
N HIS A 313 -9.22 10.79 -9.07
CA HIS A 313 -7.89 10.21 -9.28
C HIS A 313 -7.02 11.10 -10.18
N ALA A 314 -7.61 11.82 -11.13
CA ALA A 314 -6.92 12.83 -11.93
C ALA A 314 -6.63 14.14 -11.15
N GLY A 315 -7.00 14.21 -9.86
CA GLY A 315 -6.84 15.39 -9.00
C GLY A 315 -7.87 16.49 -9.23
N LEU A 316 -8.97 16.21 -9.97
CA LEU A 316 -10.00 17.21 -10.23
C LEU A 316 -11.03 17.26 -9.11
N PRO A 317 -11.39 18.45 -8.62
CA PRO A 317 -12.56 18.60 -7.79
C PRO A 317 -13.84 18.40 -8.58
N VAL A 318 -14.85 17.86 -7.91
CA VAL A 318 -16.13 17.53 -8.54
C VAL A 318 -17.24 18.40 -7.96
N LEU A 319 -17.98 19.09 -8.82
CA LEU A 319 -19.22 19.78 -8.49
C LEU A 319 -20.38 18.82 -8.78
N ALA A 320 -20.92 18.18 -7.75
CA ALA A 320 -21.86 17.08 -7.89
C ALA A 320 -23.22 17.37 -7.26
N THR A 321 -24.26 16.69 -7.75
CA THR A 321 -25.57 16.59 -7.08
C THR A 321 -25.41 16.13 -5.62
N ASP A 322 -26.04 16.81 -4.67
CA ASP A 322 -26.12 16.38 -3.26
C ASP A 322 -27.13 15.24 -3.09
N GLY A 323 -26.75 14.07 -3.57
CA GLY A 323 -27.56 12.86 -3.49
C GLY A 323 -26.70 11.62 -3.66
N TRP A 324 -27.10 10.50 -3.05
CA TRP A 324 -26.36 9.26 -3.16
C TRP A 324 -26.55 8.66 -4.57
N PRO A 325 -25.50 8.02 -5.15
CA PRO A 325 -24.19 7.75 -4.55
C PRO A 325 -23.15 8.88 -4.73
N MET A 326 -23.48 10.00 -5.39
CA MET A 326 -22.50 11.05 -5.70
C MET A 326 -21.88 11.66 -4.44
N ASN A 327 -22.69 11.99 -3.43
CA ASN A 327 -22.25 12.57 -2.16
C ASN A 327 -21.59 11.56 -1.20
N GLU A 328 -21.43 10.28 -1.60
CA GLU A 328 -20.58 9.32 -0.88
C GLU A 328 -19.11 9.42 -1.32
N LEU A 329 -18.86 9.93 -2.53
CA LEU A 329 -17.53 10.11 -3.09
C LEU A 329 -17.09 11.57 -3.04
N VAL A 330 -18.04 12.50 -3.09
CA VAL A 330 -17.80 13.94 -3.01
C VAL A 330 -18.22 14.45 -1.64
N GLU A 331 -17.27 15.02 -0.91
CA GLU A 331 -17.51 15.69 0.37
C GLU A 331 -17.39 17.21 0.17
N HIS A 332 -18.46 17.92 0.52
CA HIS A 332 -18.58 19.36 0.29
C HIS A 332 -17.44 20.14 0.98
N GLY A 333 -16.72 20.94 0.20
CA GLY A 333 -15.60 21.77 0.67
C GLY A 333 -14.30 21.01 0.90
N HIS A 334 -14.25 19.71 0.59
CA HIS A 334 -13.09 18.85 0.78
C HIS A 334 -12.45 18.41 -0.53
N ASN A 335 -13.18 17.64 -1.34
CA ASN A 335 -12.74 17.15 -2.65
C ASN A 335 -13.67 17.59 -3.80
N GLY A 336 -14.59 18.49 -3.47
CA GLY A 336 -15.58 19.01 -4.40
C GLY A 336 -16.61 19.89 -3.71
N LEU A 337 -17.67 20.23 -4.44
CA LEU A 337 -18.82 20.97 -3.93
C LEU A 337 -20.09 20.18 -4.25
N LEU A 338 -20.97 20.10 -3.27
CA LEU A 338 -22.30 19.52 -3.43
C LEU A 338 -23.32 20.60 -3.74
N ALA A 339 -24.09 20.42 -4.82
CA ALA A 339 -25.19 21.27 -5.25
C ALA A 339 -26.53 20.68 -4.78
N ALA A 340 -27.39 21.52 -4.22
CA ALA A 340 -28.68 21.10 -3.67
C ALA A 340 -29.54 20.37 -4.71
N ALA A 341 -30.22 19.31 -4.26
CA ALA A 341 -31.04 18.47 -5.11
C ALA A 341 -32.20 17.84 -4.33
N ASP A 342 -33.31 17.61 -5.01
CA ASP A 342 -34.49 16.95 -4.45
C ASP A 342 -34.56 15.50 -4.93
N GLN A 343 -34.90 14.57 -4.02
CA GLN A 343 -35.20 13.19 -4.43
C GLN A 343 -36.62 13.13 -5.01
N VAL A 344 -36.73 13.10 -6.33
CA VAL A 344 -38.00 13.06 -7.06
C VAL A 344 -38.56 11.64 -7.28
N GLY A 345 -37.80 10.61 -6.92
CA GLY A 345 -38.28 9.22 -6.95
C GLY A 345 -37.17 8.17 -6.98
N MET A 346 -37.46 7.04 -7.63
CA MET A 346 -36.53 5.92 -7.81
C MET A 346 -36.51 5.46 -9.27
N VAL A 347 -35.32 5.23 -9.82
CA VAL A 347 -35.12 4.51 -11.09
C VAL A 347 -34.68 3.09 -10.76
N ARG A 348 -35.64 2.15 -10.79
CA ARG A 348 -35.45 0.78 -10.27
C ARG A 348 -35.06 0.81 -8.80
N LEU A 349 -33.80 0.59 -8.47
CA LEU A 349 -33.26 0.62 -7.11
C LEU A 349 -32.36 1.83 -6.84
N ALA A 350 -32.06 2.66 -7.84
CA ALA A 350 -31.28 3.88 -7.67
C ALA A 350 -32.19 5.06 -7.33
N ALA A 351 -31.79 5.93 -6.41
CA ALA A 351 -32.48 7.19 -6.17
C ALA A 351 -32.43 8.10 -7.40
N HIS A 352 -33.56 8.77 -7.68
CA HIS A 352 -33.68 9.77 -8.71
C HIS A 352 -33.66 11.15 -8.06
N TRP A 353 -32.64 11.92 -8.39
CA TRP A 353 -32.38 13.28 -7.94
C TRP A 353 -32.64 14.28 -9.05
N GLU A 354 -33.19 15.44 -8.71
CA GLU A 354 -33.23 16.61 -9.57
C GLU A 354 -32.35 17.69 -8.94
N CYS A 355 -31.19 17.95 -9.55
CA CYS A 355 -30.28 19.01 -9.10
C CYS A 355 -30.81 20.36 -9.57
N ASP A 356 -30.85 21.35 -8.68
CA ASP A 356 -31.19 22.71 -9.05
C ASP A 356 -30.07 23.35 -9.90
N PRO A 357 -30.35 23.80 -11.14
CA PRO A 357 -29.37 24.50 -11.96
C PRO A 357 -28.81 25.77 -11.30
N GLN A 358 -29.58 26.46 -10.45
CA GLN A 358 -29.11 27.66 -9.74
C GLN A 358 -28.10 27.28 -8.65
N ALA A 359 -28.38 26.23 -7.87
CA ALA A 359 -27.42 25.70 -6.90
C ALA A 359 -26.11 25.24 -7.57
N LEU A 360 -26.18 24.59 -8.73
CA LEU A 360 -24.99 24.20 -9.49
C LEU A 360 -24.23 25.44 -10.01
N ALA A 361 -24.93 26.44 -10.54
CA ALA A 361 -24.34 27.70 -10.98
C ALA A 361 -23.65 28.43 -9.82
N ALA A 362 -24.25 28.46 -8.63
CA ALA A 362 -23.65 29.04 -7.43
C ALA A 362 -22.38 28.29 -7.01
N ALA A 363 -22.35 26.96 -7.13
CA ALA A 363 -21.14 26.18 -6.88
C ALA A 363 -20.03 26.47 -7.91
N MET A 364 -20.38 26.64 -9.19
CA MET A 364 -19.45 27.03 -10.24
C MET A 364 -18.84 28.42 -9.99
N LEU A 365 -19.67 29.41 -9.64
CA LEU A 365 -19.21 30.76 -9.29
C LEU A 365 -18.34 30.73 -8.04
N ARG A 366 -18.76 30.06 -6.97
CA ARG A 366 -17.96 29.93 -5.76
C ARG A 366 -16.58 29.32 -6.03
N PHE A 367 -16.52 28.27 -6.85
CA PHE A 367 -15.23 27.67 -7.23
C PHE A 367 -14.36 28.61 -8.06
N SER A 368 -14.98 29.40 -8.94
CA SER A 368 -14.29 30.38 -9.79
C SER A 368 -13.77 31.58 -9.01
N ASP A 369 -14.59 32.10 -8.09
CA ASP A 369 -14.41 33.41 -7.45
C ASP A 369 -13.68 33.32 -6.10
N ASP A 370 -13.50 32.12 -5.54
CA ASP A 370 -12.75 31.87 -4.31
C ASP A 370 -11.40 31.17 -4.63
N PRO A 371 -10.30 31.93 -4.78
CA PRO A 371 -8.98 31.37 -5.06
C PRO A 371 -8.43 30.45 -3.98
N GLU A 372 -8.82 30.65 -2.71
CA GLU A 372 -8.38 29.77 -1.63
C GLU A 372 -9.08 28.42 -1.72
N LEU A 373 -10.40 28.43 -1.95
CA LEU A 373 -11.17 27.22 -2.19
C LEU A 373 -10.69 26.49 -3.45
N ARG A 374 -10.50 27.18 -4.59
CA ARG A 374 -10.00 26.57 -5.83
C ARG A 374 -8.68 25.86 -5.58
N ARG A 375 -7.72 26.53 -4.93
CA ARG A 375 -6.42 25.93 -4.62
C ARG A 375 -6.56 24.69 -3.75
N ARG A 376 -7.31 24.79 -2.66
CA ARG A 376 -7.52 23.68 -1.73
C ARG A 376 -8.18 22.47 -2.40
N LEU A 377 -9.15 22.70 -3.28
CA LEU A 377 -9.90 21.65 -3.95
C LEU A 377 -9.18 21.05 -5.18
N THR A 378 -8.23 21.75 -5.81
CA THR A 378 -7.56 21.30 -7.05
C THR A 378 -6.49 20.21 -6.82
N CYS A 379 -6.26 19.81 -5.57
CA CYS A 379 -5.45 18.64 -5.24
C CYS A 379 -5.97 17.97 -3.96
N PRO A 380 -7.14 17.31 -4.00
CA PRO A 380 -7.72 16.71 -2.81
C PRO A 380 -6.98 15.40 -2.49
N GLU A 381 -6.09 15.48 -1.51
CA GLU A 381 -5.52 14.39 -0.71
C GLU A 381 -5.34 13.04 -1.43
N PRO A 382 -4.27 12.92 -2.24
CA PRO A 382 -3.93 11.68 -2.92
C PRO A 382 -3.85 10.45 -1.99
N ALA A 383 -3.45 10.67 -0.74
CA ALA A 383 -3.38 9.67 0.31
C ALA A 383 -4.73 8.99 0.61
N GLU A 384 -5.83 9.73 0.59
CA GLU A 384 -7.15 9.18 0.89
C GLU A 384 -7.64 8.27 -0.23
N LEU A 385 -7.47 8.70 -1.48
CA LEU A 385 -7.80 7.91 -2.67
C LEU A 385 -6.93 6.64 -2.77
N ALA A 386 -5.63 6.75 -2.49
CA ALA A 386 -4.73 5.60 -2.43
C ALA A 386 -5.15 4.62 -1.31
N SER A 387 -5.56 5.14 -0.15
CA SER A 387 -6.09 4.30 0.93
C SER A 387 -7.40 3.62 0.53
N ARG A 388 -8.27 4.28 -0.25
CA ARG A 388 -9.50 3.67 -0.79
C ARG A 388 -9.17 2.54 -1.76
N GLN A 389 -8.23 2.75 -2.66
CA GLN A 389 -7.68 1.73 -3.56
C GLN A 389 -7.22 0.49 -2.78
N GLN A 390 -6.48 0.71 -1.70
CA GLN A 390 -6.00 -0.36 -0.84
C GLN A 390 -7.12 -1.12 -0.13
N ARG A 391 -8.10 -0.42 0.45
CA ARG A 391 -9.26 -1.04 1.10
C ARG A 391 -10.11 -1.85 0.12
N PHE A 392 -10.20 -1.40 -1.13
CA PHE A 392 -10.85 -2.16 -2.20
C PHE A 392 -10.12 -3.49 -2.46
N ILE A 393 -8.80 -3.44 -2.67
CA ILE A 393 -7.95 -4.61 -2.87
C ILE A 393 -8.16 -5.62 -1.72
N LEU A 394 -7.99 -5.15 -0.48
CA LEU A 394 -8.12 -5.98 0.72
C LEU A 394 -9.48 -6.63 0.83
N ARG A 395 -10.56 -5.87 0.61
CA ARG A 395 -11.93 -6.41 0.75
C ARG A 395 -12.25 -7.42 -0.34
N VAL A 396 -11.78 -7.22 -1.56
CA VAL A 396 -11.94 -8.21 -2.65
C VAL A 396 -11.17 -9.49 -2.31
N ARG A 397 -9.93 -9.39 -1.84
CA ARG A 397 -9.10 -10.54 -1.47
C ARG A 397 -9.64 -11.27 -0.24
N GLU A 398 -10.15 -10.54 0.76
CA GLU A 398 -10.85 -11.12 1.91
C GLU A 398 -12.05 -11.95 1.45
N LEU A 399 -12.91 -11.38 0.61
CA LEU A 399 -14.14 -12.04 0.21
C LEU A 399 -13.90 -13.18 -0.78
N LEU A 400 -12.89 -13.09 -1.66
CA LEU A 400 -12.62 -14.11 -2.70
C LEU A 400 -11.61 -15.17 -2.27
N LEU A 401 -10.53 -14.75 -1.62
CA LEU A 401 -9.39 -15.59 -1.24
C LEU A 401 -9.42 -15.99 0.24
N GLN A 402 -10.36 -15.47 1.04
CA GLN A 402 -10.39 -15.60 2.51
C GLN A 402 -9.12 -15.04 3.16
N GLU A 403 -8.52 -14.04 2.54
CA GLU A 403 -7.38 -13.34 3.10
C GLU A 403 -7.84 -12.45 4.26
N GLU A 404 -7.51 -12.84 5.48
CA GLU A 404 -7.80 -12.02 6.65
C GLU A 404 -7.09 -10.66 6.58
N ALA A 405 -7.69 -9.65 7.20
CA ALA A 405 -7.05 -8.34 7.34
C ALA A 405 -5.66 -8.50 7.99
N PRO A 406 -4.65 -7.75 7.49
CA PRO A 406 -3.34 -7.77 8.07
C PRO A 406 -3.39 -7.12 9.45
N ARG A 407 -2.48 -7.53 10.34
CA ARG A 407 -2.48 -7.15 11.75
C ARG A 407 -1.12 -6.63 12.18
N VAL A 408 -1.15 -5.51 12.89
CA VAL A 408 0.02 -4.88 13.50
C VAL A 408 -0.18 -4.74 14.99
N VAL A 409 0.88 -5.04 15.74
CA VAL A 409 0.96 -4.68 17.15
C VAL A 409 1.85 -3.47 17.29
N LEU A 410 1.30 -2.36 17.76
CA LEU A 410 2.02 -1.11 17.97
C LEU A 410 2.38 -0.96 19.46
N PHE A 411 3.66 -0.84 19.79
CA PHE A 411 4.11 -0.54 21.15
C PHE A 411 4.55 0.91 21.30
N ARG A 412 4.06 1.56 22.36
CA ARG A 412 4.38 2.96 22.71
C ARG A 412 4.36 3.21 24.22
N PRO A 413 5.04 4.24 24.75
CA PRO A 413 4.83 4.63 26.15
C PRO A 413 3.43 5.22 26.33
N ARG A 414 2.88 5.17 27.55
CA ARG A 414 1.57 5.79 27.86
C ARG A 414 1.56 7.30 27.59
N SER A 415 0.46 7.81 27.01
CA SER A 415 0.31 9.24 26.71
C SER A 415 0.10 10.06 27.99
N LYS A 416 0.64 11.28 28.00
CA LYS A 416 0.23 12.32 28.97
C LYS A 416 -1.05 12.99 28.44
N SER A 417 -1.94 13.46 29.30
CA SER A 417 -3.20 14.11 28.89
C SER A 417 -2.96 15.28 27.92
N GLY A 418 -3.80 15.41 26.89
CA GLY A 418 -3.77 16.54 25.94
C GLY A 418 -2.69 16.49 24.84
N TRP A 419 -1.85 15.44 24.79
CA TRP A 419 -0.82 15.29 23.75
C TRP A 419 -1.02 14.01 22.93
N ARG A 420 -1.32 14.19 21.64
CA ARG A 420 -1.37 13.10 20.66
C ARG A 420 0.03 12.76 20.16
N ARG A 421 0.48 11.53 20.44
CA ARG A 421 1.80 11.08 19.99
C ARG A 421 1.79 10.67 18.53
N SER A 422 2.97 10.69 17.90
CA SER A 422 3.16 10.22 16.52
C SER A 422 2.64 8.79 16.32
N GLU A 423 2.81 7.93 17.32
CA GLU A 423 2.35 6.54 17.31
C GLU A 423 0.84 6.41 17.18
N GLU A 424 0.06 7.43 17.57
CA GLU A 424 -1.38 7.44 17.36
C GLU A 424 -1.73 7.74 15.89
N TYR A 425 -0.96 8.62 15.24
CA TYR A 425 -1.10 8.87 13.81
C TYR A 425 -0.68 7.65 12.98
N TRP A 426 0.37 6.93 13.39
CA TRP A 426 0.71 5.62 12.85
C TRP A 426 -0.45 4.63 12.95
N ALA A 427 -1.05 4.50 14.13
CA ALA A 427 -2.15 3.58 14.34
C ALA A 427 -3.37 3.92 13.47
N ASP A 428 -3.74 5.19 13.35
CA ASP A 428 -4.82 5.61 12.47
C ASP A 428 -4.49 5.37 11.00
N ALA A 429 -3.24 5.63 10.59
CA ALA A 429 -2.84 5.52 9.18
C ALA A 429 -2.82 4.06 8.74
N LEU A 430 -2.31 3.18 9.59
CA LEU A 430 -2.38 1.74 9.40
C LEU A 430 -3.84 1.26 9.31
N ARG A 431 -4.75 1.73 10.18
CA ARG A 431 -6.18 1.41 10.07
C ARG A 431 -6.79 1.91 8.76
N MET A 432 -6.42 3.12 8.34
CA MET A 432 -6.85 3.68 7.06
C MET A 432 -6.40 2.81 5.87
N HIS A 433 -5.24 2.18 5.99
CA HIS A 433 -4.65 1.23 5.04
C HIS A 433 -5.17 -0.21 5.22
N GLY A 434 -6.18 -0.41 6.08
CA GLY A 434 -6.87 -1.69 6.27
C GLY A 434 -6.23 -2.65 7.28
N TYR A 435 -5.22 -2.20 8.05
CA TYR A 435 -4.65 -3.01 9.12
C TYR A 435 -5.50 -3.01 10.38
N GLN A 436 -5.61 -4.17 11.01
CA GLN A 436 -6.02 -4.28 12.40
C GLN A 436 -4.86 -3.87 13.30
N VAL A 437 -5.03 -2.80 14.07
CA VAL A 437 -3.98 -2.26 14.95
C VAL A 437 -4.34 -2.49 16.40
N GLU A 438 -3.58 -3.37 17.07
CA GLU A 438 -3.59 -3.50 18.53
C GLU A 438 -2.48 -2.64 19.13
N VAL A 439 -2.77 -1.96 20.24
CA VAL A 439 -1.82 -1.04 20.89
C VAL A 439 -1.43 -1.60 22.25
N GLY A 440 -0.14 -1.82 22.44
CA GLY A 440 0.47 -2.17 23.72
C GLY A 440 1.32 -1.04 24.28
N HIS A 441 1.58 -1.08 25.58
CA HIS A 441 2.40 -0.09 26.27
C HIS A 441 3.71 -0.65 26.81
N TYR A 442 4.75 0.19 26.88
CA TYR A 442 6.05 -0.19 27.44
C TYR A 442 5.93 -0.56 28.91
N GLU A 443 5.02 0.10 29.62
CA GLU A 443 4.73 -0.07 31.02
C GLU A 443 3.87 -1.30 31.33
N ASP A 444 3.32 -1.98 30.32
CA ASP A 444 2.48 -3.15 30.54
C ASP A 444 3.28 -4.35 31.05
N SER A 445 2.62 -5.26 31.77
CA SER A 445 3.27 -6.47 32.29
C SER A 445 3.78 -7.37 31.15
N THR A 446 4.84 -8.13 31.41
CA THR A 446 5.37 -9.14 30.48
C THR A 446 4.29 -10.12 30.00
N ALA A 447 3.37 -10.51 30.89
CA ALA A 447 2.24 -11.38 30.57
C ALA A 447 1.28 -10.73 29.56
N HIS A 448 0.96 -9.44 29.75
CA HIS A 448 0.10 -8.71 28.82
C HIS A 448 0.76 -8.55 27.45
N LYS A 449 2.04 -8.17 27.41
CA LYS A 449 2.81 -8.08 26.15
C LYS A 449 2.82 -9.41 25.39
N ARG A 450 3.04 -10.53 26.09
CA ARG A 450 2.96 -11.88 25.50
C ARG A 450 1.57 -12.21 24.98
N SER A 451 0.51 -11.82 25.70
CA SER A 451 -0.86 -12.06 25.25
C SER A 451 -1.18 -11.30 23.95
N LEU A 452 -0.73 -10.05 23.82
CA LEU A 452 -0.87 -9.27 22.58
C LEU A 452 -0.11 -9.90 21.40
N LEU A 453 1.11 -10.38 21.66
CA LEU A 453 1.97 -10.98 20.64
C LEU A 453 1.66 -12.46 20.36
N ALA A 454 0.81 -13.12 21.15
CA ALA A 454 0.45 -14.53 20.96
C ALA A 454 -0.45 -14.75 19.73
N ARG A 455 -1.22 -13.73 19.32
CA ARG A 455 -2.04 -13.79 18.12
C ARG A 455 -1.16 -13.52 16.89
N PRO A 456 -1.39 -14.20 15.76
CA PRO A 456 -0.66 -13.94 14.51
C PRO A 456 -0.71 -12.45 14.13
N HIS A 457 0.43 -11.91 13.69
CA HIS A 457 0.57 -10.52 13.28
C HIS A 457 1.67 -10.42 12.23
N ASP A 458 1.54 -9.45 11.32
CA ASP A 458 2.44 -9.26 10.18
C ASP A 458 3.75 -8.62 10.61
N PHE A 459 3.69 -7.62 11.51
CA PHE A 459 4.86 -7.00 12.10
C PHE A 459 4.51 -6.28 13.41
N VAL A 460 5.55 -5.90 14.15
CA VAL A 460 5.45 -5.11 15.37
C VAL A 460 6.09 -3.74 15.13
N LEU A 461 5.33 -2.67 15.31
CA LEU A 461 5.84 -1.29 15.20
C LEU A 461 6.12 -0.72 16.59
N VAL A 462 7.34 -0.25 16.81
CA VAL A 462 7.79 0.28 18.10
C VAL A 462 8.25 1.73 17.95
N GLY A 463 7.69 2.65 18.75
CA GLY A 463 7.99 4.08 18.67
C GLY A 463 8.96 4.59 19.74
N LYS A 464 10.18 5.00 19.37
CA LYS A 464 11.15 5.61 20.32
C LYS A 464 11.40 4.79 21.60
N ALA A 465 11.58 3.48 21.46
CA ALA A 465 11.82 2.56 22.59
C ALA A 465 13.28 2.57 23.08
N PRO A 466 13.53 2.49 24.40
CA PRO A 466 14.85 2.14 24.92
C PRO A 466 15.30 0.75 24.45
N PRO A 467 16.62 0.48 24.30
CA PRO A 467 17.11 -0.84 23.87
C PRO A 467 16.65 -1.99 24.79
N ALA A 468 16.48 -1.72 26.09
CA ALA A 468 15.94 -2.70 27.05
C ALA A 468 14.51 -3.15 26.70
N VAL A 469 13.67 -2.25 26.18
CA VAL A 469 12.31 -2.61 25.74
C VAL A 469 12.37 -3.48 24.49
N LEU A 470 13.24 -3.14 23.54
CA LEU A 470 13.44 -3.92 22.32
C LEU A 470 13.97 -5.33 22.63
N ALA A 471 14.96 -5.42 23.52
CA ALA A 471 15.52 -6.69 23.97
C ALA A 471 14.48 -7.58 24.68
N ALA A 472 13.51 -6.97 25.38
CA ALA A 472 12.40 -7.70 25.97
C ALA A 472 11.38 -8.17 24.92
N LEU A 473 11.05 -7.35 23.91
CA LEU A 473 10.07 -7.67 22.88
C LEU A 473 10.58 -8.70 21.87
N ARG A 474 11.85 -8.61 21.47
CA ARG A 474 12.47 -9.46 20.45
C ARG A 474 12.23 -10.97 20.63
N PRO A 475 12.42 -11.59 21.81
CA PRO A 475 12.16 -13.02 21.99
C PRO A 475 10.67 -13.37 22.08
N MET A 476 9.75 -12.40 22.13
CA MET A 476 8.31 -12.64 22.26
C MET A 476 7.60 -12.75 20.91
N THR A 477 8.26 -12.39 19.81
CA THR A 477 7.69 -12.47 18.46
C THR A 477 8.70 -12.98 17.44
N ALA A 478 8.21 -13.73 16.47
CA ALA A 478 8.96 -14.12 15.28
C ALA A 478 8.65 -13.20 14.07
N ALA A 479 7.69 -12.28 14.22
CA ALA A 479 7.36 -11.32 13.17
C ALA A 479 8.40 -10.19 13.12
N PRO A 480 8.55 -9.54 11.94
CA PRO A 480 9.36 -8.35 11.81
C PRO A 480 9.12 -7.32 12.92
N LEU A 481 10.19 -6.94 13.62
CA LEU A 481 10.19 -5.88 14.61
C LEU A 481 10.73 -4.62 13.96
N VAL A 482 9.86 -3.63 13.77
CA VAL A 482 10.16 -2.35 13.12
C VAL A 482 10.28 -1.27 14.19
N LEU A 483 11.42 -0.61 14.23
CA LEU A 483 11.65 0.53 15.12
C LEU A 483 11.58 1.83 14.35
N TRP A 484 10.69 2.72 14.77
CA TRP A 484 10.61 4.06 14.24
C TRP A 484 11.12 5.10 15.25
N HIS A 485 12.01 6.00 14.81
CA HIS A 485 12.61 7.02 15.66
C HIS A 485 12.81 8.36 14.92
N HIS A 486 12.03 9.39 15.30
CA HIS A 486 11.97 10.69 14.60
C HIS A 486 12.94 11.79 15.09
N ASP A 487 13.79 11.53 16.08
CA ASP A 487 14.69 12.55 16.66
C ASP A 487 16.09 12.01 16.97
N LEU A 488 16.81 11.49 15.97
CA LEU A 488 18.22 11.20 16.14
C LEU A 488 19.00 12.52 16.02
N CYS A 489 19.29 13.15 17.16
CA CYS A 489 20.32 14.17 17.20
C CYS A 489 21.68 13.51 17.46
N TRP A 490 22.73 14.03 16.83
CA TRP A 490 24.14 13.80 17.21
C TRP A 490 24.28 14.19 18.69
N PRO A 491 24.26 13.23 19.65
CA PRO A 491 25.31 12.23 19.89
C PRO A 491 24.76 10.80 20.15
N ARG A 492 23.63 10.41 19.54
CA ARG A 492 22.95 9.12 19.84
C ARG A 492 23.49 7.87 19.11
N ARG A 493 24.70 7.93 18.52
CA ARG A 493 25.35 6.78 17.84
C ARG A 493 25.33 5.49 18.67
N ARG A 494 25.74 5.56 19.94
CA ARG A 494 25.73 4.41 20.86
C ARG A 494 24.35 3.79 21.06
N TRP A 495 23.29 4.62 21.04
CA TRP A 495 21.93 4.11 21.17
C TRP A 495 21.52 3.34 19.91
N VAL A 496 21.86 3.84 18.72
CA VAL A 496 21.55 3.15 17.45
C VAL A 496 22.31 1.83 17.37
N GLU A 497 23.60 1.82 17.70
CA GLU A 497 24.43 0.61 17.74
C GLU A 497 23.88 -0.46 18.70
N GLN A 498 23.20 -0.06 19.79
CA GLN A 498 22.53 -0.98 20.72
C GLN A 498 21.14 -1.42 20.25
N ALA A 499 20.39 -0.53 19.59
CA ALA A 499 19.01 -0.78 19.19
C ALA A 499 18.91 -1.56 17.88
N ALA A 500 19.75 -1.24 16.89
CA ALA A 500 19.67 -1.81 15.55
C ALA A 500 19.75 -3.35 15.54
N PRO A 501 20.67 -4.01 16.27
CA PRO A 501 20.75 -5.48 16.27
C PRO A 501 19.51 -6.19 16.86
N LEU A 502 18.61 -5.45 17.51
CA LEU A 502 17.42 -5.99 18.17
C LEU A 502 16.17 -5.93 17.28
N VAL A 503 16.25 -5.32 16.10
CA VAL A 503 15.11 -5.03 15.22
C VAL A 503 15.42 -5.46 13.79
N ASP A 504 14.40 -5.70 12.98
CA ASP A 504 14.55 -6.14 11.57
C ASP A 504 14.55 -4.96 10.60
N LEU A 505 14.01 -3.82 11.01
CA LEU A 505 14.00 -2.58 10.23
C LEU A 505 14.08 -1.38 11.17
N LEU A 506 14.98 -0.44 10.86
CA LEU A 506 15.12 0.84 11.55
C LEU A 506 14.64 1.97 10.63
N ALA A 507 13.52 2.60 10.97
CA ALA A 507 12.96 3.74 10.24
C ALA A 507 13.30 5.06 10.94
N VAL A 508 14.05 5.93 10.27
CA VAL A 508 14.60 7.19 10.81
C VAL A 508 14.52 8.29 9.75
N PRO A 509 14.37 9.57 10.13
CA PRO A 509 14.28 10.66 9.16
C PRO A 509 15.63 11.12 8.60
N GLU A 510 16.76 10.53 9.04
CA GLU A 510 18.11 10.93 8.67
C GLU A 510 18.66 10.02 7.56
N SER A 511 18.88 10.58 6.36
CA SER A 511 19.50 9.83 5.27
C SER A 511 21.00 9.66 5.47
N GLY A 512 21.57 8.60 4.90
CA GLY A 512 22.99 8.27 5.05
C GLY A 512 23.39 7.86 6.47
N LEU A 513 22.44 7.73 7.42
CA LEU A 513 22.73 7.26 8.77
C LEU A 513 23.38 5.86 8.74
N ALA A 514 22.97 5.00 7.81
CA ALA A 514 23.56 3.68 7.62
C ALA A 514 25.06 3.78 7.29
N ASP A 515 25.45 4.67 6.38
CA ASP A 515 26.84 4.86 5.95
C ASP A 515 27.72 5.40 7.09
N GLN A 516 27.13 6.16 8.01
CA GLN A 516 27.81 6.68 9.20
C GLN A 516 27.98 5.62 10.32
N LEU A 517 27.33 4.46 10.18
CA LEU A 517 27.29 3.40 11.19
C LEU A 517 27.72 2.04 10.59
N PRO A 518 29.02 1.84 10.29
CA PRO A 518 29.51 0.63 9.62
C PRO A 518 29.24 -0.68 10.38
N GLY A 519 28.91 -0.62 11.68
CA GLY A 519 28.51 -1.77 12.49
C GLY A 519 27.02 -2.13 12.42
N VAL A 520 26.18 -1.28 11.83
CA VAL A 520 24.73 -1.50 11.72
C VAL A 520 24.41 -2.27 10.45
N ARG A 521 23.95 -3.51 10.60
CA ARG A 521 23.58 -4.39 9.49
C ARG A 521 22.08 -4.47 9.24
N THR A 522 21.30 -3.97 10.19
CA THR A 522 19.86 -3.86 10.08
C THR A 522 19.53 -2.87 8.98
N PRO A 523 18.61 -3.21 8.05
CA PRO A 523 18.11 -2.28 7.06
C PRO A 523 17.66 -0.96 7.71
N VAL A 524 18.12 0.16 7.16
CA VAL A 524 17.74 1.50 7.60
C VAL A 524 16.88 2.14 6.52
N LEU A 525 15.62 2.42 6.85
CA LEU A 525 14.71 3.16 6.01
C LEU A 525 14.80 4.65 6.36
N THR A 526 15.16 5.47 5.39
CA THR A 526 14.98 6.92 5.51
C THR A 526 13.50 7.22 5.38
N LEU A 527 12.87 7.64 6.47
CA LEU A 527 11.45 7.88 6.57
C LEU A 527 11.18 9.20 7.28
N LEU A 528 10.78 10.19 6.48
CA LEU A 528 10.34 11.49 7.00
C LEU A 528 9.09 11.34 7.87
N PRO A 529 8.77 12.32 8.74
CA PRO A 529 7.56 12.31 9.53
C PRO A 529 6.37 12.90 8.77
N GLY A 530 5.15 12.42 9.08
CA GLY A 530 3.92 13.04 8.58
C GLY A 530 3.53 14.29 9.38
N ALA A 531 2.85 15.23 8.72
CA ALA A 531 2.35 16.45 9.33
C ALA A 531 1.27 16.17 10.40
N LYS A 532 1.28 16.95 11.50
CA LYS A 532 0.40 16.80 12.67
C LYS A 532 -0.46 18.05 12.91
N VAL A 533 -1.35 18.32 11.96
CA VAL A 533 -2.10 19.59 11.93
C VAL A 533 -3.48 19.46 12.57
N ASP A 534 -4.15 18.31 12.46
CA ASP A 534 -5.45 18.07 13.08
C ASP A 534 -5.40 16.93 14.11
N GLY A 535 -6.10 17.12 15.22
CA GLY A 535 -6.15 16.23 16.36
C GLY A 535 -7.21 15.14 16.28
N ASN A 536 -8.08 15.11 15.26
CA ASN A 536 -9.16 14.11 15.13
C ASN A 536 -9.64 13.83 13.69
N ARG A 537 -9.13 14.51 12.66
CA ARG A 537 -9.37 14.15 11.25
C ARG A 537 -8.24 13.24 10.78
N GLY A 538 -8.56 12.29 9.92
CA GLY A 538 -7.68 11.17 9.60
C GLY A 538 -6.25 11.56 9.18
N PRO A 539 -5.29 10.62 9.24
CA PRO A 539 -3.85 10.83 9.04
C PRO A 539 -3.42 11.34 7.65
N GLY A 540 -4.35 11.37 6.69
CA GLY A 540 -4.17 11.89 5.34
C GLY A 540 -4.89 13.21 5.07
N ARG A 541 -5.54 13.83 6.08
CA ARG A 541 -6.58 14.84 5.86
C ARG A 541 -6.26 16.27 6.29
N ARG A 542 -6.15 17.18 5.31
CA ARG A 542 -6.18 18.65 5.37
C ARG A 542 -7.47 19.13 6.04
N PRO A 543 -7.37 20.04 7.02
CA PRO A 543 -8.55 20.64 7.66
C PRO A 543 -9.43 21.42 6.67
N ALA A 544 -10.76 21.34 6.84
CA ALA A 544 -11.73 22.03 5.98
C ALA A 544 -11.82 23.54 6.22
N SER A 545 -11.24 24.05 7.31
CA SER A 545 -11.05 25.48 7.54
C SER A 545 -9.90 25.67 8.53
N LEU A 546 -9.02 26.61 8.21
CA LEU A 546 -8.06 27.17 9.14
C LEU A 546 -8.40 28.67 9.27
N PRO A 547 -8.38 29.24 10.49
CA PRO A 547 -8.65 30.67 10.66
C PRO A 547 -7.70 31.53 9.83
N GLU A 548 -8.17 32.70 9.39
CA GLU A 548 -7.41 33.61 8.52
C GLU A 548 -6.09 34.09 9.17
N ALA A 549 -5.13 34.43 8.30
CA ALA A 549 -3.77 34.78 8.66
C ALA A 549 -3.56 36.31 8.70
N ASP A 550 -2.42 36.73 9.28
CA ASP A 550 -1.85 38.09 9.33
C ASP A 550 -2.26 39.02 10.49
N GLU A 551 -3.10 38.58 11.43
CA GLU A 551 -3.41 39.35 12.66
C GLU A 551 -2.55 38.98 13.88
N GLY A 552 -1.59 38.07 13.72
CA GLY A 552 -0.73 37.56 14.79
C GLY A 552 0.61 38.30 14.93
N PRO A 553 1.46 37.86 15.86
CA PRO A 553 2.82 38.39 16.01
C PRO A 553 3.64 38.25 14.72
N ASP A 554 4.67 39.08 14.58
CA ASP A 554 5.58 39.08 13.43
C ASP A 554 6.22 37.70 13.25
N VAL A 555 6.71 37.11 14.33
CA VAL A 555 7.48 35.87 14.29
C VAL A 555 7.05 34.93 15.41
N VAL A 556 6.77 33.68 15.07
CA VAL A 556 6.47 32.62 16.03
C VAL A 556 7.50 31.50 16.00
N PHE A 557 7.87 31.01 17.18
CA PHE A 557 8.70 29.80 17.33
C PHE A 557 8.06 28.78 18.28
N LEU A 558 7.83 27.55 17.81
CA LEU A 558 7.30 26.43 18.62
C LEU A 558 8.41 25.43 18.97
N GLY A 559 8.95 25.45 20.18
CA GLY A 559 9.91 24.43 20.61
C GLY A 559 10.65 24.77 21.89
N ASN A 560 11.43 23.80 22.37
CA ASN A 560 12.17 23.96 23.63
C ASN A 560 13.51 24.68 23.42
N ALA A 561 13.96 25.38 24.46
CA ALA A 561 15.31 25.93 24.52
C ALA A 561 16.35 24.79 24.61
N CYS A 562 17.51 24.99 23.97
CA CYS A 562 18.62 24.03 23.95
C CYS A 562 19.84 24.62 24.64
N ARG A 563 20.53 23.82 25.47
CA ARG A 563 21.69 24.28 26.27
C ARG A 563 22.98 24.50 25.45
N ALA A 564 23.05 23.97 24.24
CA ALA A 564 24.18 24.12 23.32
C ALA A 564 23.71 24.82 22.03
N GLY A 565 24.08 26.09 21.83
CA GLY A 565 24.19 26.73 20.50
C GLY A 565 22.99 27.47 19.87
N SER A 566 23.34 28.48 19.07
CA SER A 566 22.64 29.31 18.03
C SER A 566 21.18 29.73 18.21
N ARG A 567 20.25 28.85 18.59
CA ARG A 567 18.80 29.15 18.58
C ARG A 567 18.41 30.25 19.56
N ILE A 568 18.96 30.23 20.77
CA ILE A 568 18.69 31.26 21.78
C ILE A 568 19.21 32.62 21.28
N GLN A 569 20.43 32.65 20.74
CA GLN A 569 21.04 33.88 20.20
C GLN A 569 20.24 34.43 19.01
N LEU A 570 19.80 33.57 18.10
CA LEU A 570 18.95 33.93 16.97
C LEU A 570 17.65 34.58 17.44
N LEU A 571 16.90 33.92 18.32
CA LEU A 571 15.62 34.46 18.80
C LEU A 571 15.82 35.72 19.64
N GLN A 572 16.91 35.83 20.42
CA GLN A 572 17.26 37.06 21.14
C GLN A 572 17.55 38.21 20.18
N ALA A 573 18.27 37.95 19.09
CA ALA A 573 18.59 38.96 18.09
C ALA A 573 17.32 39.44 17.36
N LEU A 574 16.44 38.52 16.98
CA LEU A 574 15.18 38.86 16.32
C LEU A 574 14.21 39.60 17.25
N ASN A 575 14.14 39.22 18.53
CA ASN A 575 13.28 39.86 19.53
C ASN A 575 13.67 41.32 19.83
N ARG A 576 14.86 41.78 19.40
CA ARG A 576 15.24 43.20 19.48
C ARG A 576 14.57 44.06 18.41
N ARG A 577 14.06 43.46 17.33
CA ARG A 577 13.60 44.16 16.12
C ARG A 577 12.17 43.82 15.72
N PHE A 578 11.65 42.66 16.14
CA PHE A 578 10.34 42.15 15.75
C PHE A 578 9.55 41.66 16.96
N ASP A 579 8.22 41.58 16.85
CA ASP A 579 7.38 40.92 17.84
C ASP A 579 7.56 39.38 17.74
N VAL A 580 8.39 38.82 18.62
CA VAL A 580 8.70 37.38 18.65
C VAL A 580 7.94 36.70 19.78
N GLN A 581 7.09 35.73 19.43
CA GLN A 581 6.43 34.86 20.41
C GLN A 581 6.98 33.43 20.39
N VAL A 582 7.34 32.95 21.58
CA VAL A 582 7.88 31.61 21.78
C VAL A 582 6.89 30.74 22.55
N TYR A 583 6.71 29.49 22.09
CA TYR A 583 5.90 28.47 22.75
C TYR A 583 6.76 27.23 23.01
N GLY A 584 7.07 26.95 24.29
CA GLY A 584 7.88 25.80 24.64
C GLY A 584 8.44 25.83 26.05
N ALA A 585 9.21 24.81 26.42
CA ALA A 585 9.83 24.70 27.74
C ALA A 585 11.28 25.18 27.76
N ASN A 586 11.79 25.43 28.98
CA ASN A 586 13.19 25.74 29.30
C ASN A 586 13.71 27.11 28.84
N TRP A 587 12.84 28.07 28.51
CA TRP A 587 13.21 29.41 28.06
C TRP A 587 13.55 30.40 29.18
N SER A 588 13.24 30.09 30.45
CA SER A 588 13.36 31.03 31.57
C SER A 588 14.76 31.64 31.76
N ARG A 589 15.83 30.93 31.37
CA ARG A 589 17.21 31.41 31.49
C ARG A 589 17.72 32.19 30.27
N SER A 590 16.89 32.36 29.23
CA SER A 590 17.27 32.99 27.95
C SER A 590 16.90 34.47 27.85
N GLY A 591 16.14 35.02 28.80
CA GLY A 591 15.63 36.40 28.72
C GLY A 591 14.51 36.61 27.68
N ILE A 592 14.03 35.55 27.02
CA ILE A 592 12.87 35.59 26.11
C ILE A 592 11.63 35.07 26.87
N PRO A 593 10.53 35.83 26.96
CA PRO A 593 9.26 35.33 27.48
C PRO A 593 8.77 34.15 26.62
N SER A 594 8.30 33.08 27.28
CA SER A 594 7.74 31.92 26.58
C SER A 594 6.37 31.59 27.11
N ASN A 595 5.44 31.36 26.19
CA ASN A 595 4.14 30.79 26.45
C ASN A 595 4.25 29.29 26.75
N ALA A 596 3.18 28.74 27.35
CA ALA A 596 3.05 27.31 27.57
C ALA A 596 3.11 26.52 26.24
N PRO A 597 3.67 25.30 26.22
CA PRO A 597 3.68 24.47 25.01
C PRO A 597 2.26 24.20 24.48
N VAL A 598 2.07 24.44 23.18
CA VAL A 598 0.80 24.19 22.46
C VAL A 598 0.92 22.99 21.52
N TRP A 599 -0.19 22.26 21.31
CA TRP A 599 -0.23 21.04 20.51
C TRP A 599 -1.50 20.93 19.66
N GLY A 600 -1.47 20.08 18.62
CA GLY A 600 -2.63 19.77 17.79
C GLY A 600 -3.30 21.02 17.20
N LYS A 601 -4.63 21.09 17.30
CA LYS A 601 -5.43 22.23 16.81
C LYS A 601 -4.98 23.57 17.38
N ALA A 602 -4.59 23.63 18.65
CA ALA A 602 -4.12 24.87 19.26
C ALA A 602 -2.78 25.32 18.66
N ALA A 603 -1.85 24.39 18.42
CA ALA A 603 -0.61 24.70 17.71
C ALA A 603 -0.87 25.15 16.27
N ALA A 604 -1.77 24.46 15.54
CA ALA A 604 -2.12 24.84 14.17
C ALA A 604 -2.73 26.25 14.10
N ALA A 605 -3.60 26.61 15.05
CA ALA A 605 -4.17 27.96 15.12
C ALA A 605 -3.10 29.04 15.39
N VAL A 606 -2.16 28.79 16.30
CA VAL A 606 -1.02 29.69 16.55
C VAL A 606 -0.15 29.85 15.30
N LEU A 607 0.20 28.75 14.65
CA LEU A 607 1.03 28.73 13.45
C LEU A 607 0.36 29.47 12.27
N ARG A 608 -0.95 29.29 12.06
CA ARG A 608 -1.70 29.94 10.98
C ARG A 608 -1.83 31.45 11.22
N ARG A 609 -2.04 31.90 12.46
CA ARG A 609 -2.18 33.34 12.77
C ARG A 609 -0.86 34.11 12.66
N ALA A 610 0.28 33.45 12.89
CA ALA A 610 1.59 34.07 12.77
C ALA A 610 1.83 34.62 11.36
N ARG A 611 2.46 35.80 11.28
CA ARG A 611 2.91 36.38 10.00
C ARG A 611 4.04 35.51 9.43
N LEU A 612 5.01 35.16 10.27
CA LEU A 612 6.11 34.24 9.96
C LEU A 612 6.32 33.20 11.06
N VAL A 613 6.73 31.99 10.68
CA VAL A 613 7.13 30.93 11.60
C VAL A 613 8.58 30.55 11.37
N LEU A 614 9.37 30.52 12.45
CA LEU A 614 10.76 30.09 12.39
C LEU A 614 10.92 28.59 12.59
N SER A 615 11.62 27.95 11.66
CA SER A 615 12.02 26.55 11.75
C SER A 615 13.53 26.39 11.87
N VAL A 616 14.00 26.26 13.11
CA VAL A 616 15.43 26.08 13.44
C VAL A 616 15.67 24.66 13.93
N SER A 617 16.69 24.00 13.39
CA SER A 617 17.05 22.63 13.72
C SER A 617 17.80 22.55 15.05
N TYR A 618 18.04 21.34 15.56
CA TYR A 618 18.91 21.13 16.74
C TYR A 618 20.40 21.11 16.35
N SER A 619 20.70 20.77 15.09
CA SER A 619 22.02 20.69 14.50
C SER A 619 21.90 21.10 13.04
N ALA A 620 22.60 22.16 12.63
CA ALA A 620 22.64 22.59 11.22
C ALA A 620 23.60 21.73 10.38
N SER A 621 24.46 20.93 11.02
CA SER A 621 25.52 20.17 10.38
C SER A 621 25.15 18.71 10.07
N THR A 622 23.93 18.28 10.39
CA THR A 622 23.48 16.91 10.14
C THR A 622 22.71 16.85 8.80
N PRO A 623 23.25 16.17 7.78
CA PRO A 623 22.56 16.04 6.50
C PRO A 623 21.18 15.41 6.66
N HIS A 624 20.19 15.98 5.97
CA HIS A 624 18.78 15.53 5.89
C HIS A 624 18.08 15.39 7.25
N TYR A 625 18.65 15.93 8.32
CA TYR A 625 17.94 16.11 9.58
C TYR A 625 16.88 17.20 9.41
N THR A 626 15.62 16.85 9.64
CA THR A 626 14.52 17.80 9.57
C THR A 626 13.66 17.77 10.82
N SER A 627 13.27 18.95 11.28
CA SER A 627 12.34 19.09 12.39
C SER A 627 10.92 18.84 11.91
N ASN A 628 10.15 18.05 12.68
CA ASN A 628 8.68 17.98 12.56
C ASN A 628 8.01 19.36 12.46
N ARG A 629 8.62 20.41 13.04
CA ARG A 629 8.11 21.78 12.98
C ARG A 629 7.98 22.26 11.54
N LEU A 630 8.91 21.91 10.65
CA LEU A 630 8.88 22.34 9.26
C LEU A 630 7.58 21.87 8.59
N PHE A 631 7.30 20.57 8.65
CA PHE A 631 6.10 19.96 8.08
C PHE A 631 4.82 20.41 8.77
N ASN A 632 4.82 20.50 10.10
CA ASN A 632 3.64 20.93 10.85
C ASN A 632 3.28 22.39 10.57
N SER A 633 4.28 23.27 10.39
CA SER A 633 4.06 24.70 10.12
C SER A 633 3.58 24.91 8.69
N CYS A 634 4.22 24.26 7.72
CA CYS A 634 3.77 24.30 6.33
C CYS A 634 2.37 23.66 6.18
N GLY A 635 2.09 22.53 6.84
CA GLY A 635 0.78 21.88 6.79
C GLY A 635 -0.33 22.67 7.51
N ALA A 636 0.02 23.46 8.53
CA ALA A 636 -0.88 24.48 9.11
C ALA A 636 -0.98 25.74 8.22
N GLY A 637 -0.31 25.74 7.07
CA GLY A 637 -0.21 26.81 6.09
C GLY A 637 0.31 28.11 6.65
N ALA A 638 1.37 28.04 7.46
CA ALA A 638 2.18 29.17 7.91
C ALA A 638 3.23 29.57 6.87
N CYS A 639 3.67 30.83 6.90
CA CYS A 639 4.82 31.29 6.08
C CYS A 639 6.10 30.94 6.83
N VAL A 640 6.89 29.98 6.33
CA VAL A 640 8.02 29.43 7.08
C VAL A 640 9.36 30.01 6.62
N VAL A 641 10.17 30.40 7.60
CA VAL A 641 11.57 30.77 7.44
C VAL A 641 12.41 29.74 8.19
N ALA A 642 13.22 28.97 7.47
CA ALA A 642 13.96 27.83 7.99
C ALA A 642 15.48 28.03 7.95
N GLU A 643 16.18 27.45 8.92
CA GLU A 643 17.64 27.35 8.90
C GLU A 643 18.07 26.46 7.72
N ARG A 644 19.10 26.86 6.98
CA ARG A 644 19.66 26.08 5.87
C ARG A 644 20.47 24.92 6.43
N TYR A 645 20.19 23.71 5.95
CA TYR A 645 20.97 22.50 6.23
C TYR A 645 21.05 21.63 4.97
N PRO A 646 22.07 20.75 4.84
CA PRO A 646 22.16 19.84 3.70
C PRO A 646 20.91 18.97 3.60
N GLY A 647 20.23 18.94 2.45
CA GLY A 647 19.01 18.14 2.22
C GLY A 647 17.68 18.89 2.36
N ILE A 648 17.65 20.13 2.85
CA ILE A 648 16.39 20.90 2.95
C ILE A 648 15.71 21.11 1.57
N ASP A 649 16.52 21.21 0.51
CA ASP A 649 16.07 21.32 -0.88
C ASP A 649 15.28 20.10 -1.36
N GLU A 650 15.52 18.94 -0.78
CA GLU A 650 14.79 17.70 -1.09
C GLU A 650 13.46 17.62 -0.34
N HIS A 651 13.31 18.39 0.74
CA HIS A 651 12.11 18.37 1.59
C HIS A 651 11.09 19.43 1.19
N TYR A 652 11.54 20.62 0.78
CA TYR A 652 10.67 21.70 0.32
C TYR A 652 11.37 22.51 -0.76
N PRO A 653 10.63 22.92 -1.81
CA PRO A 653 11.16 23.79 -2.84
C PRO A 653 11.36 25.23 -2.29
N ALA A 654 12.23 26.02 -2.92
CA ALA A 654 12.67 27.32 -2.39
C ALA A 654 11.54 28.36 -2.32
N GLU A 655 10.55 28.24 -3.19
CA GLU A 655 9.34 29.07 -3.23
C GLU A 655 8.37 28.78 -2.08
N ALA A 656 8.47 27.62 -1.42
CA ALA A 656 7.61 27.24 -0.31
C ALA A 656 8.18 27.65 1.06
N VAL A 657 9.51 27.66 1.20
CA VAL A 657 10.19 27.90 2.48
C VAL A 657 11.42 28.77 2.24
N ALA A 658 11.46 29.96 2.87
CA ALA A 658 12.64 30.81 2.83
C ALA A 658 13.73 30.25 3.75
N ARG A 659 15.00 30.43 3.38
CA ARG A 659 16.13 29.77 4.03
C ARG A 659 17.19 30.78 4.43
N PHE A 660 17.79 30.61 5.60
CA PHE A 660 18.88 31.45 6.09
C PHE A 660 20.07 30.61 6.57
N ALA A 661 21.29 31.11 6.39
CA ALA A 661 22.53 30.52 6.86
C ALA A 661 23.01 31.11 8.18
N ASP A 662 22.66 32.37 8.48
CA ASP A 662 23.06 33.06 9.71
C ASP A 662 21.96 34.00 10.26
N ILE A 663 22.25 34.61 11.41
CA ILE A 663 21.31 35.48 12.15
C ILE A 663 20.98 36.75 11.35
N GLN A 664 21.95 37.33 10.64
CA GLN A 664 21.77 38.56 9.90
C GLN A 664 20.87 38.32 8.68
N GLU A 665 21.19 37.28 7.90
CA GLU A 665 20.36 36.85 6.77
C GLU A 665 18.93 36.50 7.22
N CYS A 666 18.78 35.83 8.36
CA CYS A 666 17.46 35.56 8.95
C CYS A 666 16.69 36.85 9.24
N SER A 667 17.35 37.83 9.88
CA SER A 667 16.72 39.13 10.18
C SER A 667 16.32 39.89 8.92
N ASP A 668 17.12 39.83 7.85
CA ASP A 668 16.85 40.55 6.60
C ASP A 668 15.73 39.88 5.81
N ILE A 669 15.69 38.54 5.77
CA ILE A 669 14.57 37.78 5.21
C ILE A 669 13.28 38.08 5.96
N VAL A 670 13.30 38.08 7.30
CA VAL A 670 12.12 38.43 8.13
C VAL A 670 11.64 39.84 7.79
N ALA A 671 12.53 40.84 7.78
CA ALA A 671 12.16 42.22 7.45
C ALA A 671 11.55 42.34 6.04
N SER A 672 12.17 41.70 5.04
CA SER A 672 11.68 41.69 3.66
C SER A 672 10.31 41.03 3.54
N LEU A 673 10.10 39.88 4.19
CA LEU A 673 8.84 39.16 4.10
C LEU A 673 7.72 39.87 4.85
N LEU A 674 7.98 40.57 5.96
CA LEU A 674 6.94 41.30 6.70
C LEU A 674 6.35 42.48 5.91
N VAL A 675 7.11 43.10 5.00
CA VAL A 675 6.59 44.19 4.15
C VAL A 675 5.93 43.71 2.86
N ASP A 676 6.00 42.41 2.55
CA ASP A 676 5.46 41.83 1.30
C ASP A 676 4.38 40.76 1.59
N PRO A 677 3.11 41.16 1.79
CA PRO A 677 2.01 40.23 2.06
C PRO A 677 1.73 39.28 0.89
N ALA A 678 1.93 39.72 -0.36
CA ALA A 678 1.68 38.90 -1.54
C ALA A 678 2.66 37.73 -1.61
N ARG A 679 3.94 37.98 -1.35
CA ARG A 679 4.97 36.94 -1.27
C ARG A 679 4.71 35.98 -0.11
N ARG A 680 4.31 36.47 1.07
CA ARG A 680 3.91 35.59 2.19
C ARG A 680 2.75 34.68 1.79
N ALA A 681 1.70 35.23 1.18
CA ALA A 681 0.54 34.45 0.75
C ALA A 681 0.91 33.36 -0.28
N SER A 682 1.79 33.69 -1.23
CA SER A 682 2.32 32.74 -2.21
C SER A 682 3.10 31.61 -1.54
N MET A 683 4.05 31.93 -0.66
CA MET A 683 4.85 30.94 0.06
C MET A 683 4.00 30.01 0.95
N ARG A 684 3.01 30.58 1.65
CA ARG A 684 2.06 29.81 2.48
C ARG A 684 1.31 28.77 1.67
N ALA A 685 0.79 29.16 0.52
CA ALA A 685 0.07 28.25 -0.37
C ALA A 685 1.00 27.14 -0.90
N ALA A 686 2.19 27.50 -1.39
CA ALA A 686 3.18 26.55 -1.88
C ALA A 686 3.59 25.54 -0.80
N GLY A 687 3.86 26.01 0.43
CA GLY A 687 4.21 25.15 1.56
C GLY A 687 3.08 24.24 2.01
N GLU A 688 1.86 24.76 2.11
CA GLU A 688 0.69 23.97 2.51
C GLU A 688 0.36 22.89 1.49
N ASP A 689 0.29 23.24 0.22
CA ASP A 689 -0.02 22.31 -0.87
C ASP A 689 1.07 21.23 -0.99
N HIS A 690 2.35 21.61 -0.90
CA HIS A 690 3.45 20.64 -0.90
C HIS A 690 3.31 19.64 0.26
N THR A 691 3.01 20.12 1.47
CA THR A 691 2.90 19.28 2.67
C THR A 691 1.80 18.23 2.53
N TRP A 692 0.59 18.63 2.15
CA TRP A 692 -0.55 17.71 2.07
C TRP A 692 -0.46 16.75 0.87
N ARG A 693 0.39 17.05 -0.11
CA ARG A 693 0.69 16.16 -1.24
C ARG A 693 1.72 15.07 -0.94
N THR A 694 2.63 15.32 -0.02
CA THR A 694 3.87 14.51 0.10
C THR A 694 4.20 14.08 1.52
N HIS A 695 3.74 14.81 2.53
CA HIS A 695 4.12 14.65 3.93
C HIS A 695 2.92 14.28 4.82
N THR A 696 2.07 13.35 4.37
CA THR A 696 0.98 12.81 5.20
C THR A 696 1.40 11.52 5.91
N TRP A 697 0.73 11.17 7.02
CA TRP A 697 0.98 9.91 7.72
C TRP A 697 0.55 8.68 6.91
N ALA A 698 -0.43 8.85 6.04
CA ALA A 698 -0.80 7.83 5.06
C ALA A 698 0.35 7.53 4.09
N ASP A 699 1.04 8.57 3.57
CA ASP A 699 2.24 8.38 2.75
C ASP A 699 3.35 7.66 3.52
N ARG A 700 3.57 8.06 4.78
CA ARG A 700 4.59 7.41 5.62
C ARG A 700 4.28 5.93 5.87
N VAL A 701 3.00 5.57 6.02
CA VAL A 701 2.57 4.17 6.11
C VAL A 701 2.81 3.44 4.81
N ALA A 702 2.45 4.01 3.65
CA ALA A 702 2.71 3.37 2.38
C ALA A 702 4.21 3.06 2.18
N GLU A 703 5.10 4.03 2.48
CA GLU A 703 6.56 3.84 2.42
C GLU A 703 7.05 2.77 3.41
N LEU A 704 6.55 2.80 4.64
CA LEU A 704 6.90 1.80 5.66
C LEU A 704 6.46 0.39 5.24
N LEU A 705 5.22 0.24 4.76
CA LEU A 705 4.68 -1.05 4.35
C LEU A 705 5.42 -1.63 3.15
N ALA A 706 5.83 -0.80 2.19
CA ALA A 706 6.69 -1.23 1.09
C ALA A 706 8.01 -1.81 1.64
N ALA A 707 8.67 -1.12 2.56
CA ALA A 707 9.91 -1.60 3.18
C ALA A 707 9.70 -2.90 4.00
N VAL A 708 8.59 -3.01 4.74
CA VAL A 708 8.27 -4.21 5.53
C VAL A 708 8.01 -5.42 4.62
N SER A 709 7.38 -5.21 3.46
CA SER A 709 7.07 -6.28 2.51
C SER A 709 8.32 -6.96 1.91
N GLU A 710 9.46 -6.26 1.92
CA GLU A 710 10.75 -6.81 1.49
C GLU A 710 11.46 -7.62 2.59
N LEU A 711 10.97 -7.59 3.85
CA LEU A 711 11.54 -8.39 4.93
C LEU A 711 11.16 -9.87 4.79
N PRO A 712 11.93 -10.82 5.33
CA PRO A 712 11.51 -12.23 5.37
C PRO A 712 10.22 -12.41 6.19
N SER A 713 9.32 -13.31 5.78
CA SER A 713 8.08 -13.53 6.53
C SER A 713 8.26 -14.26 7.85
N PRO A 714 7.37 -14.09 8.86
CA PRO A 714 7.43 -14.88 10.09
C PRO A 714 7.37 -16.38 9.75
N ALA A 715 6.56 -16.75 8.75
CA ALA A 715 6.49 -18.10 8.22
C ALA A 715 7.82 -18.52 7.58
N ALA A 716 8.39 -17.69 6.69
CA ALA A 716 9.68 -17.94 6.05
C ALA A 716 10.81 -18.09 7.08
N THR A 717 10.88 -17.18 8.06
CA THR A 717 11.85 -17.18 9.16
C THR A 717 11.71 -18.46 10.00
N SER A 718 10.48 -18.83 10.37
CA SER A 718 10.20 -20.08 11.08
C SER A 718 10.64 -21.31 10.28
N LEU A 719 10.37 -21.34 8.97
CA LEU A 719 10.78 -22.43 8.09
C LEU A 719 12.31 -22.51 7.95
N LEU A 720 13.00 -21.36 7.84
CA LEU A 720 14.47 -21.30 7.85
C LEU A 720 15.05 -21.80 9.18
N VAL A 721 14.45 -21.44 10.31
CA VAL A 721 14.85 -21.93 11.64
C VAL A 721 14.65 -23.45 11.72
N ARG A 722 13.50 -23.97 11.27
CA ARG A 722 13.21 -25.42 11.24
C ARG A 722 14.20 -26.17 10.33
N SER A 723 14.48 -25.63 9.15
CA SER A 723 15.49 -26.19 8.23
C SER A 723 16.85 -26.26 8.92
N ALA A 724 17.31 -25.16 9.54
CA ALA A 724 18.57 -25.14 10.28
C ALA A 724 18.59 -26.14 11.47
N GLN A 725 17.48 -26.29 12.20
CA GLN A 725 17.34 -27.27 13.29
C GLN A 725 17.41 -28.71 12.76
N GLN A 726 16.77 -28.99 11.63
CA GLN A 726 16.82 -30.31 11.00
C GLN A 726 18.26 -30.68 10.60
N TRP A 727 18.99 -29.74 10.00
CA TRP A 727 20.41 -29.92 9.67
C TRP A 727 21.29 -30.04 10.92
N ASP A 728 21.01 -29.30 11.98
CA ASP A 728 21.70 -29.42 13.26
C ASP A 728 21.52 -30.83 13.88
N GLN A 729 20.27 -31.34 13.90
CA GLN A 729 19.97 -32.70 14.37
C GLN A 729 20.67 -33.75 13.51
N ARG A 730 20.64 -33.59 12.19
CA ARG A 730 21.30 -34.50 11.26
C ARG A 730 22.81 -34.52 11.46
N ALA A 731 23.43 -33.36 11.64
CA ALA A 731 24.86 -33.22 11.94
C ALA A 731 25.24 -33.89 13.26
N ARG A 732 24.42 -33.74 14.31
CA ARG A 732 24.66 -34.43 15.59
C ARG A 732 24.59 -35.95 15.47
N ARG A 733 23.68 -36.47 14.62
CA ARG A 733 23.48 -37.90 14.42
C ARG A 733 24.52 -38.54 13.50
N LEU A 734 24.86 -37.87 12.40
CA LEU A 734 25.63 -38.47 11.30
C LEU A 734 27.04 -37.89 11.16
N GLY A 735 27.38 -36.83 11.90
CA GLY A 735 28.66 -36.13 11.77
C GLY A 735 28.81 -35.47 10.39
N PRO A 736 30.02 -35.46 9.80
CA PRO A 736 30.28 -34.83 8.50
C PRO A 736 29.42 -35.35 7.34
N ARG A 737 28.97 -36.61 7.43
CA ARG A 737 28.09 -37.28 6.43
C ARG A 737 26.68 -36.72 6.40
N ALA A 738 26.32 -35.81 7.31
CA ALA A 738 24.99 -35.23 7.36
C ALA A 738 24.58 -34.56 6.03
N VAL A 739 25.52 -34.04 5.23
CA VAL A 739 25.22 -33.44 3.91
C VAL A 739 25.08 -34.47 2.77
N GLY A 740 25.18 -35.77 3.05
CA GLY A 740 24.93 -36.87 2.11
C GLY A 740 23.62 -37.60 2.38
N TYR A 741 23.23 -38.56 1.54
CA TYR A 741 22.00 -39.35 1.75
C TYR A 741 22.06 -40.20 3.02
N TYR A 742 20.90 -40.48 3.63
CA TYR A 742 20.81 -41.13 4.95
C TYR A 742 21.52 -42.50 5.04
N ARG A 743 21.65 -43.21 3.92
CA ARG A 743 22.21 -44.57 3.84
C ARG A 743 23.71 -44.59 3.51
N TRP A 744 24.33 -43.45 3.26
CA TRP A 744 25.73 -43.41 2.86
C TRP A 744 26.66 -43.74 4.04
N ASP A 745 27.55 -44.70 3.83
CA ASP A 745 28.72 -44.90 4.66
C ASP A 745 29.82 -43.85 4.35
N GLU A 746 30.91 -43.89 5.10
CA GLU A 746 32.01 -42.94 4.93
C GLU A 746 32.66 -43.08 3.54
N ARG A 747 32.85 -44.30 3.04
CA ARG A 747 33.50 -44.56 1.75
C ARG A 747 32.67 -43.98 0.60
N ARG A 748 31.36 -44.22 0.59
CA ARG A 748 30.44 -43.68 -0.41
C ARG A 748 30.37 -42.16 -0.34
N PHE A 749 30.27 -41.59 0.86
CA PHE A 749 30.26 -40.14 1.04
C PHE A 749 31.53 -39.47 0.50
N GLN A 750 32.70 -40.03 0.76
CA GLN A 750 33.97 -39.49 0.26
C GLN A 750 34.10 -39.64 -1.26
N ALA A 751 33.73 -40.80 -1.82
CA ALA A 751 33.75 -41.03 -3.25
C ALA A 751 32.86 -40.03 -4.00
N GLU A 752 31.62 -39.86 -3.54
CA GLU A 752 30.67 -38.94 -4.16
C GLU A 752 31.13 -37.48 -4.01
N SER A 753 31.62 -37.10 -2.83
CA SER A 753 32.20 -35.76 -2.61
C SER A 753 33.40 -35.48 -3.52
N ALA A 754 34.19 -36.50 -3.87
CA ALA A 754 35.30 -36.35 -4.81
C ALA A 754 34.82 -36.13 -6.25
N VAL A 755 33.80 -36.88 -6.70
CA VAL A 755 33.19 -36.71 -8.02
C VAL A 755 32.60 -35.31 -8.16
N TRP A 756 31.82 -34.88 -7.17
CA TRP A 756 31.23 -33.53 -7.15
C TRP A 756 32.29 -32.44 -7.17
N TRP A 757 33.35 -32.59 -6.38
CA TRP A 757 34.47 -31.64 -6.40
C TRP A 757 35.12 -31.57 -7.79
N GLN A 758 35.43 -32.71 -8.40
CA GLN A 758 36.06 -32.76 -9.72
C GLN A 758 35.20 -32.05 -10.78
N ARG A 759 33.88 -32.31 -10.78
CA ARG A 759 32.95 -31.66 -11.70
C ARG A 759 32.80 -30.16 -11.49
N LEU A 760 32.76 -29.70 -10.24
CA LEU A 760 32.49 -28.28 -9.97
C LEU A 760 33.76 -27.42 -10.00
N SER A 761 34.90 -27.96 -9.56
CA SER A 761 36.17 -27.20 -9.48
C SER A 761 36.71 -26.78 -10.85
N GLN A 762 36.47 -27.55 -11.92
CA GLN A 762 36.87 -27.17 -13.27
C GLN A 762 36.25 -25.82 -13.69
N TYR A 763 35.01 -25.53 -13.26
CA TYR A 763 34.35 -24.27 -13.59
C TYR A 763 34.84 -23.12 -12.71
N LEU A 764 35.20 -23.41 -11.46
CA LEU A 764 35.87 -22.43 -10.61
C LEU A 764 37.20 -22.00 -11.26
N GLU A 765 37.98 -22.94 -11.77
CA GLU A 765 39.26 -22.65 -12.44
C GLU A 765 39.05 -21.92 -13.78
N ALA A 766 38.09 -22.36 -14.60
CA ALA A 766 37.84 -21.77 -15.91
C ALA A 766 37.29 -20.33 -15.86
N TYR A 767 36.53 -19.99 -14.81
CA TYR A 767 35.88 -18.68 -14.67
C TYR A 767 36.56 -17.75 -13.65
N ARG A 768 37.59 -18.22 -12.93
CA ARG A 768 38.32 -17.36 -11.99
C ARG A 768 39.08 -16.28 -12.75
N LYS A 769 38.84 -15.01 -12.37
CA LYS A 769 39.67 -13.89 -12.81
C LYS A 769 40.82 -13.65 -11.83
N PRO A 770 41.95 -13.07 -12.27
CA PRO A 770 43.05 -12.70 -11.37
C PRO A 770 42.63 -11.77 -10.23
N SER A 771 41.59 -10.96 -10.44
CA SER A 771 41.03 -10.07 -9.42
C SER A 771 40.13 -10.76 -8.40
N HIS A 772 39.90 -12.07 -8.52
CA HIS A 772 39.02 -12.81 -7.63
C HIS A 772 39.84 -13.49 -6.53
N ASP A 773 39.81 -12.88 -5.34
CA ASP A 773 40.61 -13.32 -4.19
C ASP A 773 39.76 -13.88 -3.06
N THR A 774 38.53 -13.38 -2.88
CA THR A 774 37.65 -13.73 -1.76
C THR A 774 36.42 -14.52 -2.21
N LEU A 775 36.13 -15.63 -1.54
CA LEU A 775 35.02 -16.52 -1.92
C LEU A 775 34.12 -16.83 -0.71
N LEU A 776 32.81 -16.67 -0.89
CA LEU A 776 31.81 -17.12 0.08
C LEU A 776 31.32 -18.53 -0.29
N ASP A 777 31.51 -19.49 0.61
CA ASP A 777 30.86 -20.81 0.56
C ASP A 777 29.60 -20.77 1.42
N PHE A 778 28.45 -20.51 0.78
CA PHE A 778 27.16 -20.34 1.46
C PHE A 778 26.46 -21.68 1.63
N GLY A 779 26.07 -22.00 2.87
CA GLY A 779 25.59 -23.33 3.26
C GLY A 779 26.72 -24.35 3.28
N CYS A 780 27.88 -23.99 3.84
CA CYS A 780 29.10 -24.79 3.76
C CYS A 780 28.99 -26.18 4.43
N GLY A 781 27.95 -26.42 5.22
CA GLY A 781 27.68 -27.70 5.87
C GLY A 781 28.82 -28.11 6.78
N SER A 782 29.33 -29.32 6.59
CA SER A 782 30.48 -29.86 7.34
C SER A 782 31.83 -29.31 6.90
N GLY A 783 31.89 -28.43 5.89
CA GLY A 783 33.13 -27.82 5.40
C GLY A 783 33.89 -28.65 4.36
N ARG A 784 33.24 -29.67 3.76
CA ARG A 784 33.88 -30.61 2.81
C ARG A 784 34.46 -29.93 1.57
N PHE A 785 33.80 -28.88 1.07
CA PHE A 785 34.27 -28.10 -0.07
C PHE A 785 35.05 -26.87 0.37
N THR A 786 34.66 -26.19 1.45
CA THR A 786 35.39 -25.05 2.01
C THR A 786 36.88 -25.33 2.19
N ALA A 787 37.24 -26.50 2.73
CA ALA A 787 38.63 -26.88 2.92
C ALA A 787 39.40 -27.09 1.60
N ARG A 788 38.71 -27.49 0.53
CA ARG A 788 39.29 -27.68 -0.80
C ARG A 788 39.39 -26.36 -1.55
N LEU A 789 38.36 -25.51 -1.47
CA LEU A 789 38.35 -24.15 -2.01
C LEU A 789 39.50 -23.31 -1.43
N ALA A 790 39.78 -23.42 -0.13
CA ALA A 790 40.91 -22.72 0.47
C ALA A 790 42.26 -23.12 -0.14
N ARG A 791 42.40 -24.36 -0.62
CA ARG A 791 43.64 -24.86 -1.24
C ARG A 791 43.83 -24.42 -2.68
N THR A 792 42.80 -23.88 -3.33
CA THR A 792 42.94 -23.30 -4.68
C THR A 792 43.47 -21.86 -4.63
N GLY A 793 43.76 -21.34 -3.43
CA GLY A 793 44.32 -20.00 -3.23
C GLY A 793 43.29 -18.89 -3.11
N PHE A 794 42.02 -19.21 -2.85
CA PHE A 794 41.02 -18.23 -2.43
C PHE A 794 41.09 -17.99 -0.91
N ASN A 795 40.82 -16.75 -0.50
CA ASN A 795 40.44 -16.42 0.86
C ASN A 795 38.98 -16.79 1.09
N VAL A 796 38.75 -18.00 1.60
CA VAL A 796 37.41 -18.57 1.72
C VAL A 796 36.77 -18.27 3.08
N VAL A 797 35.50 -17.85 3.03
CA VAL A 797 34.61 -17.78 4.18
C VAL A 797 33.50 -18.81 3.99
N GLY A 798 33.43 -19.82 4.87
CA GLY A 798 32.31 -20.74 4.93
C GLY A 798 31.23 -20.21 5.88
N ALA A 799 29.96 -20.28 5.47
CA ALA A 799 28.84 -19.81 6.26
C ALA A 799 27.71 -20.85 6.33
N ASP A 800 27.24 -21.17 7.53
CA ASP A 800 26.15 -22.13 7.72
C ASP A 800 25.24 -21.74 8.90
N PRO A 801 23.90 -21.87 8.79
CA PRO A 801 22.98 -21.55 9.88
C PRO A 801 22.91 -22.61 10.99
N ALA A 802 23.28 -23.87 10.71
CA ALA A 802 23.20 -24.97 11.68
C ALA A 802 24.45 -24.97 12.61
N PRO A 803 24.27 -24.82 13.94
CA PRO A 803 25.40 -24.73 14.88
C PRO A 803 26.37 -25.92 14.82
N ALA A 804 25.85 -27.15 14.73
CA ALA A 804 26.64 -28.37 14.66
C ALA A 804 27.39 -28.51 13.33
N MET A 805 26.81 -28.06 12.22
CA MET A 805 27.48 -28.00 10.91
C MET A 805 28.66 -27.02 10.96
N ALA A 806 28.41 -25.78 11.41
CA ALA A 806 29.47 -24.79 11.56
C ALA A 806 30.60 -25.27 12.50
N ALA A 807 30.28 -26.02 13.55
CA ALA A 807 31.29 -26.63 14.42
C ALA A 807 32.10 -27.75 13.73
N LEU A 808 31.46 -28.59 12.91
CA LEU A 808 32.14 -29.59 12.09
C LEU A 808 33.05 -28.93 11.05
N ALA A 809 32.54 -27.91 10.34
CA ALA A 809 33.32 -27.14 9.37
C ALA A 809 34.57 -26.53 9.99
N ARG A 810 34.48 -25.89 11.17
CA ARG A 810 35.65 -25.35 11.87
C ARG A 810 36.73 -26.41 12.14
N ARG A 811 36.31 -27.61 12.55
CA ARG A 811 37.24 -28.72 12.77
C ARG A 811 37.88 -29.20 11.47
N GLN A 812 37.08 -29.27 10.39
CA GLN A 812 37.54 -29.78 9.10
C GLN A 812 38.46 -28.80 8.36
N VAL A 813 38.17 -27.49 8.40
CA VAL A 813 38.94 -26.47 7.69
C VAL A 813 40.18 -26.00 8.46
N GLY A 814 40.17 -26.13 9.79
CA GLY A 814 41.22 -25.60 10.65
C GLY A 814 41.45 -24.10 10.45
N ARG A 815 42.70 -23.70 10.19
CA ARG A 815 43.09 -22.30 9.94
C ARG A 815 43.00 -21.88 8.48
N SER A 816 42.61 -22.80 7.58
CA SER A 816 42.63 -22.57 6.13
C SER A 816 41.50 -21.65 5.64
N ALA A 817 40.41 -21.55 6.40
CA ALA A 817 39.25 -20.73 6.06
C ALA A 817 38.54 -20.23 7.32
N ARG A 818 37.82 -19.12 7.21
CA ARG A 818 36.98 -18.59 8.30
C ARG A 818 35.59 -19.21 8.23
N ILE A 819 35.07 -19.71 9.36
CA ILE A 819 33.70 -20.25 9.45
C ILE A 819 32.80 -19.38 10.30
N VAL A 820 31.73 -18.88 9.69
CA VAL A 820 30.72 -18.02 10.30
C VAL A 820 29.44 -18.79 10.53
N ARG A 821 28.91 -18.70 11.74
CA ARG A 821 27.57 -19.22 12.03
C ARG A 821 26.55 -18.14 11.67
N LEU A 822 25.59 -18.50 10.81
CA LEU A 822 24.49 -17.62 10.44
C LEU A 822 23.36 -17.71 11.45
N LEU A 823 22.57 -16.63 11.55
CA LEU A 823 21.29 -16.63 12.24
C LEU A 823 20.20 -16.84 11.17
N PRO A 824 19.39 -17.91 11.24
CA PRO A 824 18.35 -18.16 10.24
C PRO A 824 17.37 -16.98 10.14
N GLY A 825 17.12 -16.50 8.92
CA GLY A 825 16.20 -15.39 8.65
C GLY A 825 16.74 -13.99 8.97
N ALA A 826 17.95 -13.86 9.50
CA ALA A 826 18.61 -12.57 9.68
C ALA A 826 19.46 -12.21 8.44
N PRO A 827 19.73 -10.90 8.20
CA PRO A 827 20.70 -10.48 7.20
C PRO A 827 22.06 -11.16 7.39
N LEU A 828 22.74 -11.43 6.28
CA LEU A 828 24.05 -12.05 6.30
C LEU A 828 25.07 -11.14 7.01
N PRO A 829 25.94 -11.70 7.86
CA PRO A 829 26.87 -10.95 8.67
C PRO A 829 28.11 -10.47 7.88
N PHE A 830 27.90 -9.94 6.68
CA PHE A 830 28.90 -9.54 5.70
C PHE A 830 28.57 -8.18 5.09
N GLU A 831 29.61 -7.43 4.75
CA GLU A 831 29.49 -6.12 4.08
C GLU A 831 29.01 -6.30 2.63
N SER A 832 28.41 -5.25 2.07
CA SER A 832 28.00 -5.26 0.67
C SER A 832 29.24 -5.31 -0.24
N GLY A 833 29.21 -6.16 -1.27
CA GLY A 833 30.35 -6.34 -2.17
C GLY A 833 31.60 -6.95 -1.52
N GLN A 834 31.49 -7.56 -0.35
CA GLN A 834 32.62 -8.13 0.38
C GLN A 834 33.32 -9.29 -0.36
N PHE A 835 32.60 -10.02 -1.21
CA PHE A 835 33.12 -11.22 -1.88
C PHE A 835 33.25 -11.06 -3.39
N ASP A 836 34.38 -11.54 -3.91
CA ASP A 836 34.66 -11.66 -5.34
C ASP A 836 33.95 -12.82 -6.01
N GLY A 837 33.48 -13.79 -5.22
CA GLY A 837 32.66 -14.86 -5.72
C GLY A 837 31.83 -15.58 -4.66
N LEU A 838 30.91 -16.38 -5.16
CA LEU A 838 29.92 -17.13 -4.41
C LEU A 838 29.90 -18.58 -4.88
N TRP A 839 30.08 -19.49 -3.94
CA TRP A 839 29.94 -20.92 -4.11
C TRP A 839 28.71 -21.40 -3.36
N VAL A 840 27.79 -22.04 -4.07
CA VAL A 840 26.57 -22.63 -3.49
C VAL A 840 26.37 -24.02 -4.06
N CYS A 841 26.31 -25.02 -3.20
CA CYS A 841 26.18 -26.42 -3.63
C CYS A 841 25.13 -27.13 -2.78
N THR A 842 23.97 -27.42 -3.37
CA THR A 842 22.82 -28.10 -2.77
C THR A 842 22.33 -27.40 -1.51
N VAL A 843 22.03 -26.10 -1.61
CA VAL A 843 21.66 -25.24 -0.47
C VAL A 843 20.35 -24.54 -0.72
N LEU A 844 20.19 -23.86 -1.85
CA LEU A 844 18.96 -23.11 -2.16
C LEU A 844 17.75 -24.02 -2.33
N GLN A 845 17.95 -25.27 -2.74
CA GLN A 845 16.91 -26.30 -2.72
C GLN A 845 16.34 -26.56 -1.30
N HIS A 846 17.06 -26.20 -0.24
CA HIS A 846 16.62 -26.33 1.16
C HIS A 846 16.06 -25.02 1.75
N VAL A 847 16.02 -23.96 0.92
CA VAL A 847 15.40 -22.69 1.25
C VAL A 847 13.94 -22.74 0.77
N PRO A 848 12.95 -22.50 1.64
CA PRO A 848 11.53 -22.44 1.27
C PRO A 848 11.25 -21.35 0.23
N ASP A 849 10.18 -21.52 -0.57
CA ASP A 849 9.78 -20.51 -1.57
C ASP A 849 9.45 -19.16 -0.91
N GLU A 850 8.93 -19.17 0.31
CA GLU A 850 8.61 -17.96 1.09
C GLU A 850 9.87 -17.19 1.52
N ALA A 851 11.04 -17.83 1.52
CA ALA A 851 12.30 -17.27 2.00
C ALA A 851 13.31 -16.97 0.89
N ILE A 852 13.12 -17.54 -0.31
CA ILE A 852 14.15 -17.60 -1.34
C ILE A 852 14.55 -16.20 -1.85
N LYS A 853 13.58 -15.30 -2.04
CA LYS A 853 13.84 -13.93 -2.52
C LYS A 853 14.77 -13.17 -1.57
N ALA A 854 14.53 -13.24 -0.27
CA ALA A 854 15.33 -12.55 0.73
C ALA A 854 16.76 -13.14 0.86
N VAL A 855 16.88 -14.48 0.84
CA VAL A 855 18.19 -15.14 0.89
C VAL A 855 19.02 -14.78 -0.35
N VAL A 856 18.43 -14.87 -1.54
CA VAL A 856 19.08 -14.49 -2.80
C VAL A 856 19.45 -13.01 -2.81
N GLY A 857 18.58 -12.12 -2.32
CA GLY A 857 18.87 -10.70 -2.19
C GLY A 857 20.12 -10.43 -1.36
N GLU A 858 20.26 -11.09 -0.21
CA GLU A 858 21.46 -10.99 0.63
C GLU A 858 22.71 -11.57 -0.05
N LEU A 859 22.58 -12.70 -0.76
CA LEU A 859 23.70 -13.29 -1.51
C LEU A 859 24.18 -12.35 -2.62
N ARG A 860 23.27 -11.68 -3.32
CA ARG A 860 23.61 -10.66 -4.32
C ARG A 860 24.23 -9.43 -3.68
N ARG A 861 23.75 -9.01 -2.52
CA ARG A 861 24.31 -7.85 -1.79
C ARG A 861 25.77 -8.07 -1.40
N VAL A 862 26.11 -9.24 -0.86
CA VAL A 862 27.45 -9.51 -0.32
C VAL A 862 28.49 -9.83 -1.41
N VAL A 863 28.05 -10.14 -2.62
CA VAL A 863 28.91 -10.38 -3.78
C VAL A 863 29.03 -9.10 -4.58
N ARG A 864 30.25 -8.69 -4.95
CA ARG A 864 30.39 -7.47 -5.76
C ARG A 864 29.84 -7.65 -7.18
N PRO A 865 29.43 -6.57 -7.85
CA PRO A 865 29.19 -6.62 -9.29
C PRO A 865 30.39 -7.19 -10.05
N GLY A 866 30.13 -8.08 -11.01
CA GLY A 866 31.15 -8.83 -11.73
C GLY A 866 31.79 -9.98 -10.96
N GLY A 867 31.33 -10.27 -9.74
CA GLY A 867 31.77 -11.41 -8.95
C GLY A 867 31.33 -12.75 -9.55
N LEU A 868 32.15 -13.78 -9.40
CA LEU A 868 31.89 -15.13 -9.91
C LEU A 868 30.80 -15.82 -9.09
N VAL A 869 29.75 -16.32 -9.72
CA VAL A 869 28.72 -17.14 -9.06
C VAL A 869 28.76 -18.54 -9.63
N LEU A 870 28.89 -19.54 -8.75
CA LEU A 870 28.83 -20.96 -9.08
C LEU A 870 27.77 -21.63 -8.19
N LEU A 871 26.71 -22.11 -8.83
CA LEU A 871 25.57 -22.79 -8.22
C LEU A 871 25.51 -24.24 -8.70
N CYS A 872 25.24 -25.17 -7.80
CA CYS A 872 24.88 -26.55 -8.15
C CYS A 872 23.67 -26.97 -7.31
N GLU A 873 22.51 -27.13 -7.92
CA GLU A 873 21.25 -27.42 -7.20
C GLU A 873 20.49 -28.58 -7.87
N ASN A 874 19.62 -29.25 -7.11
CA ASN A 874 18.69 -30.25 -7.65
C ASN A 874 17.59 -29.54 -8.46
N THR A 875 17.38 -30.01 -9.70
CA THR A 875 16.44 -29.46 -10.69
C THR A 875 15.45 -30.53 -11.21
N GLN A 876 15.25 -31.59 -10.44
CA GLN A 876 14.32 -32.67 -10.75
C GLN A 876 12.89 -32.14 -10.98
N SER A 877 12.26 -32.53 -12.10
CA SER A 877 10.87 -32.20 -12.44
C SER A 877 9.91 -33.36 -12.20
N GLY A 878 8.61 -33.08 -12.02
CA GLY A 878 7.53 -34.09 -12.02
C GLY A 878 7.23 -34.77 -10.68
N LEU A 879 7.83 -34.33 -9.57
CA LEU A 879 7.65 -34.90 -8.22
C LEU A 879 6.83 -34.01 -7.26
N GLY A 880 6.06 -33.06 -7.79
CA GLY A 880 5.44 -31.97 -7.01
C GLY A 880 6.45 -30.87 -6.63
N ARG A 881 6.02 -29.84 -5.88
CA ARG A 881 6.90 -28.69 -5.52
C ARG A 881 7.87 -28.99 -4.38
N THR A 882 7.56 -29.98 -3.53
CA THR A 882 8.39 -30.36 -2.37
C THR A 882 8.60 -31.86 -2.30
N SER A 883 9.78 -32.29 -1.88
CA SER A 883 10.07 -33.72 -1.63
C SER A 883 9.19 -34.33 -0.53
N ASN A 884 9.05 -35.66 -0.53
CA ASN A 884 8.30 -36.42 0.49
C ASN A 884 8.74 -36.18 1.94
N SER A 885 10.00 -35.77 2.13
CA SER A 885 10.58 -35.48 3.44
C SER A 885 10.54 -33.98 3.78
N GLY A 886 9.94 -33.16 2.92
CA GLY A 886 9.62 -31.75 3.15
C GLY A 886 10.82 -30.80 3.24
N HIS A 887 12.05 -31.27 3.04
CA HIS A 887 13.26 -30.47 3.21
C HIS A 887 13.92 -30.04 1.90
N VAL A 888 13.41 -30.51 0.75
CA VAL A 888 13.81 -30.07 -0.60
C VAL A 888 12.61 -29.45 -1.30
N VAL A 889 12.81 -28.26 -1.85
CA VAL A 889 11.92 -27.55 -2.77
C VAL A 889 12.49 -27.70 -4.18
N PHE A 890 11.69 -28.28 -5.08
CA PHE A 890 12.10 -28.51 -6.47
C PHE A 890 11.88 -27.24 -7.28
N ARG A 891 12.96 -26.70 -7.86
CA ARG A 891 12.96 -25.54 -8.75
C ARG A 891 13.64 -25.88 -10.06
N THR A 892 13.20 -25.25 -11.14
CA THR A 892 13.81 -25.41 -12.45
C THR A 892 15.16 -24.68 -12.53
N ALA A 893 15.95 -25.04 -13.54
CA ALA A 893 17.19 -24.32 -13.84
C ALA A 893 16.93 -22.84 -14.16
N ASP A 894 15.83 -22.53 -14.87
CA ASP A 894 15.44 -21.16 -15.19
C ASP A 894 15.10 -20.34 -13.94
N GLU A 895 14.42 -20.95 -12.96
CA GLU A 895 14.15 -20.30 -11.66
C GLU A 895 15.46 -19.93 -10.95
N TYR A 896 16.44 -20.84 -10.91
CA TYR A 896 17.75 -20.56 -10.31
C TYR A 896 18.55 -19.51 -11.09
N ALA A 897 18.51 -19.52 -12.42
CA ALA A 897 19.16 -18.51 -13.25
C ALA A 897 18.56 -17.11 -13.03
N ALA A 898 17.24 -17.01 -12.88
CA ALA A 898 16.54 -15.75 -12.63
C ALA A 898 16.94 -15.09 -11.29
N PHE A 899 17.38 -15.88 -10.30
CA PHE A 899 17.86 -15.37 -9.03
C PHE A 899 19.18 -14.59 -9.15
N PHE A 900 20.04 -14.93 -10.12
CA PHE A 900 21.36 -14.33 -10.30
C PHE A 900 21.56 -13.86 -11.75
N PRO A 901 21.18 -12.61 -12.07
CA PRO A 901 21.36 -12.07 -13.42
C PRO A 901 22.82 -12.16 -13.89
N GLY A 902 23.03 -12.72 -15.08
CA GLY A 902 24.36 -12.96 -15.65
C GLY A 902 24.92 -14.37 -15.41
N VAL A 903 24.17 -15.23 -14.73
CA VAL A 903 24.48 -16.65 -14.51
C VAL A 903 23.65 -17.51 -15.46
N ALA A 904 24.27 -18.54 -16.05
CA ALA A 904 23.60 -19.43 -17.00
C ALA A 904 23.90 -20.90 -16.72
N VAL A 905 23.01 -21.78 -17.20
CA VAL A 905 23.20 -23.24 -17.14
C VAL A 905 24.47 -23.62 -17.90
N THR A 906 25.36 -24.35 -17.23
CA THR A 906 26.66 -24.77 -17.77
C THR A 906 26.75 -26.29 -17.91
N GLU A 907 26.20 -27.03 -16.95
CA GLU A 907 26.18 -28.51 -16.98
C GLU A 907 24.88 -29.03 -16.33
N GLU A 908 24.36 -30.13 -16.85
CA GLU A 908 23.37 -30.95 -16.15
C GLU A 908 23.91 -32.37 -15.99
N PHE A 909 23.72 -32.95 -14.81
CA PHE A 909 24.13 -34.32 -14.54
C PHE A 909 23.16 -35.01 -13.58
N VAL A 910 23.21 -36.34 -13.56
CA VAL A 910 22.39 -37.15 -12.65
C VAL A 910 23.29 -37.77 -11.59
N SER A 911 22.90 -37.62 -10.33
CA SER A 911 23.55 -38.22 -9.16
C SER A 911 22.49 -38.90 -8.32
N GLU A 912 22.68 -40.19 -7.99
CA GLU A 912 21.71 -40.98 -7.20
C GLU A 912 20.27 -40.94 -7.74
N GLY A 913 20.11 -40.82 -9.06
CA GLY A 913 18.80 -40.74 -9.73
C GLY A 913 18.14 -39.36 -9.67
N GLU A 914 18.80 -38.36 -9.08
CA GLU A 914 18.36 -36.98 -9.03
C GLU A 914 19.12 -36.13 -10.06
N ARG A 915 18.39 -35.29 -10.79
CA ARG A 915 18.96 -34.32 -11.73
C ARG A 915 19.50 -33.12 -10.96
N HIS A 916 20.74 -32.77 -11.24
CA HIS A 916 21.41 -31.57 -10.75
C HIS A 916 21.87 -30.72 -11.91
N THR A 917 21.84 -29.41 -11.71
CA THR A 917 22.25 -28.42 -12.70
C THR A 917 23.30 -27.50 -12.09
N VAL A 918 24.40 -27.34 -12.82
CA VAL A 918 25.47 -26.39 -12.54
C VAL A 918 25.20 -25.10 -13.31
N LEU A 919 25.15 -23.97 -12.61
CA LEU A 919 25.01 -22.65 -13.21
C LEU A 919 26.23 -21.80 -12.85
N VAL A 920 26.83 -21.16 -13.85
CA VAL A 920 28.07 -20.38 -13.69
C VAL A 920 27.94 -19.07 -14.43
N GLY A 921 28.49 -18.00 -13.88
CA GLY A 921 28.58 -16.71 -14.55
C GLY A 921 29.06 -15.60 -13.64
N TYR A 922 28.90 -14.36 -14.09
CA TYR A 922 29.29 -13.18 -13.33
C TYR A 922 28.05 -12.37 -12.98
N LEU A 923 27.91 -11.98 -11.72
CA LEU A 923 26.76 -11.21 -11.25
C LEU A 923 26.72 -9.84 -11.93
N ARG A 924 25.61 -9.51 -12.61
CA ARG A 924 25.38 -8.18 -13.20
C ARG A 924 24.87 -7.18 -12.15
N GLU A 925 25.10 -5.89 -12.41
CA GLU A 925 24.40 -4.82 -11.67
C GLU A 925 22.90 -4.94 -11.90
N VAL A 926 22.15 -4.61 -10.85
CA VAL A 926 20.70 -4.84 -10.73
C VAL A 926 20.00 -3.51 -10.66
#